data_AF-A0A9X1K995-F1
#
_entry.id   AF-A0A9X1K995-F1
#
_cell.length_a   1.000
_cell.length_b   1.000
_cell.length_c   1.000
_cell.angle_alpha   90.00
_cell.angle_beta   90.00
_cell.angle_gamma   90.00
#
_symmetry.space_group_name_H-M   'P 1'
#
loop_
_entity.id
_entity.type
_entity.pdbx_description
1 polymer ?
#
loop_
_entity_poly.entity_id
_entity_poly.type
_entity_poly.pdbx_seq_one_letter_code
_entity_poly.pdbx_strand_id
1 'polypeptide(L)'
;MSETVYFFDHLQKLIKRKNTRSLIEVSQEKEISSDKSDLMKDTLYVTTKYDKEIEDARYMAIRENESSFSLYRITKVSDPSETLEFTGLGFATNELDDYIIKDIRPSGQPLKNVLDRLIEFTEGNWRVGHVEAMLPAVTATFYYVSVKEALKELQTLGMEFVFRCSLNSDGIKDKWIEVYEQIGEESNTRFVYGSKALTVVREIDRSSISTSMIGRGRGEEVGDGYGRRIEFTDVEWKKSNGDPLDKPKGQNWLEDPEATQKYGIPQKDGSMRKRETVVVFDDIDDPTELLKNTYSTLIDSARPLVQFKAEVTGGDVIGNTVTIHRYDKGYHYKTRIYKTTFNRLTGQTNIELGDNLTQDVRKQTASIVNNINSLESSKMTFYESTEIGKYQDDIMRGAGDNGGSIYWVNGIEAGVSDSREIYETVYMDGPNIPRSRFFMVQNNSGISFKQCKKGEWQTIQDVHNGDSTTAWTLDGTFNANFIKAGILSGILVQGVALKTLDDKDFQLVAEGGQLSFEKKVISTGLDDVHGESLGSIVATYGGGKINGFAVWKEPNYIFSINAGDGGDRGNPVFQIPADVTADKRKYNLYGDGKFSKGNITMDGRLDVKELYVNGVKIDTNGGGNNGGDNTGGNDNGWNGQYPPEVTTDRDKRYWQIWTMAIGAGFTKQAAAALLGNAQGESDANPTADEGNGAPGFGYGVWQWTDSTGATSGRVYMINLMTKAGISDDPDTIAAQFKLLMWHAPNGQWIATSAYPYTWTQFMNLTDINTAAQAFVANFERPRDPHPERTTWAQEWYDKFKDLEIPASKGYIKPIADPIRVTSEFGWRTSPITGAQEFHNGIDLVNGNPNTPIFASADGEVIVAGDANYFDWYGNWTVIKHADGMYTGYAHQSRVDVSKGQKVTAGQQIGLMGTTGPSTGEHLHFQFMDEFYPSSAAHFHNARDYIDF
;
A
#
# COMPACT_ATOMS: atom_id res chain seq x y z
N MET A 1 23.39 39.91 12.82
CA MET A 1 22.76 40.59 11.65
C MET A 1 21.31 40.13 11.61
N SER A 2 20.34 41.01 11.31
CA SER A 2 18.94 40.59 11.23
C SER A 2 18.75 39.68 10.01
N GLU A 3 18.28 38.46 10.22
CA GLU A 3 17.98 37.53 9.13
C GLU A 3 16.99 38.17 8.13
N THR A 4 17.28 38.00 6.84
CA THR A 4 16.46 38.55 5.74
C THR A 4 16.32 37.51 4.65
N VAL A 5 15.08 37.25 4.24
CA VAL A 5 14.74 36.40 3.09
C VAL A 5 14.44 37.30 1.89
N TYR A 6 15.03 36.97 0.75
CA TYR A 6 14.85 37.69 -0.52
C TYR A 6 13.97 36.85 -1.42
N PHE A 7 12.88 37.42 -1.94
CA PHE A 7 11.92 36.73 -2.82
C PHE A 7 12.05 37.26 -4.25
N PHE A 8 12.02 36.36 -5.23
CA PHE A 8 12.20 36.67 -6.65
C PHE A 8 11.11 36.08 -7.51
N ASP A 9 10.84 36.72 -8.65
CA ASP A 9 9.87 36.27 -9.64
C ASP A 9 10.44 35.17 -10.56
N HIS A 10 9.64 34.73 -11.53
CA HIS A 10 10.06 33.75 -12.53
C HIS A 10 11.21 34.21 -13.43
N LEU A 11 11.49 35.52 -13.49
CA LEU A 11 12.61 36.11 -14.22
C LEU A 11 13.84 36.34 -13.32
N GLN A 12 13.83 35.80 -12.09
CA GLN A 12 14.87 35.95 -11.08
C GLN A 12 15.10 37.42 -10.64
N LYS A 13 14.11 38.29 -10.86
CA LYS A 13 14.14 39.69 -10.40
C LYS A 13 13.64 39.79 -8.97
N LEU A 14 14.27 40.67 -8.19
CA LEU A 14 13.91 40.84 -6.79
C LEU A 14 12.51 41.46 -6.67
N ILE A 15 11.58 40.72 -6.07
CA ILE A 15 10.25 41.23 -5.74
C ILE A 15 10.32 42.00 -4.42
N LYS A 16 10.74 41.32 -3.34
CA LYS A 16 10.68 41.88 -1.99
C LYS A 16 11.71 41.25 -1.05
N ARG A 17 12.03 41.99 0.01
CA ARG A 17 12.89 41.55 1.12
C ARG A 17 12.06 41.50 2.39
N LYS A 18 12.07 40.37 3.09
CA LYS A 18 11.39 40.20 4.38
C LYS A 18 12.42 40.08 5.48
N ASN A 19 12.34 40.95 6.49
CA ASN A 19 13.24 40.92 7.64
C ASN A 19 12.58 40.20 8.83
N THR A 20 13.35 40.01 9.91
CA THR A 20 12.92 39.32 11.13
C THR A 20 11.62 39.82 11.77
N ARG A 21 11.14 41.04 11.48
CA ARG A 21 9.86 41.56 12.02
C ARG A 21 8.63 41.00 11.29
N SER A 22 8.82 40.55 10.06
CA SER A 22 7.75 40.00 9.20
C SER A 22 7.83 38.48 9.05
N LEU A 23 8.99 37.90 9.35
CA LEU A 23 9.24 36.46 9.31
C LEU A 23 8.77 35.82 10.62
N ILE A 24 8.09 34.68 10.52
CA ILE A 24 7.58 33.87 11.63
C ILE A 24 8.51 32.68 11.84
N GLU A 25 8.91 32.02 10.75
CA GLU A 25 9.85 30.91 10.77
C GLU A 25 10.78 30.98 9.55
N VAL A 26 12.06 30.68 9.75
CA VAL A 26 13.01 30.43 8.66
C VAL A 26 13.86 29.26 9.08
N SER A 27 13.62 28.09 8.50
CA SER A 27 14.34 26.85 8.82
C SER A 27 15.09 26.37 7.58
N GLN A 28 16.41 26.27 7.69
CA GLN A 28 17.29 25.78 6.62
C GLN A 28 17.79 24.39 6.98
N GLU A 29 17.48 23.40 6.15
CA GLU A 29 17.94 22.03 6.30
C GLU A 29 18.99 21.70 5.24
N LYS A 30 20.17 21.25 5.67
CA LYS A 30 21.23 20.75 4.80
C LYS A 30 21.59 19.32 5.18
N GLU A 31 21.73 18.45 4.21
CA GLU A 31 22.07 17.04 4.40
C GLU A 31 23.09 16.58 3.34
N ILE A 32 24.23 16.08 3.82
CA ILE A 32 25.22 15.36 3.00
C ILE A 32 24.70 13.94 2.82
N SER A 33 24.53 13.53 1.56
CA SER A 33 24.07 12.18 1.25
C SER A 33 25.10 11.13 1.67
N SER A 34 24.62 9.98 2.14
CA SER A 34 25.45 8.78 2.28
C SER A 34 25.83 8.15 0.94
N ASP A 35 25.08 8.48 -0.12
CA ASP A 35 25.41 8.07 -1.48
C ASP A 35 26.35 9.11 -2.10
N LYS A 36 27.58 8.68 -2.42
CA LYS A 36 28.59 9.56 -3.03
C LYS A 36 28.19 10.05 -4.42
N SER A 37 27.21 9.40 -5.07
CA SER A 37 26.63 9.86 -6.33
C SER A 37 25.52 10.91 -6.15
N ASP A 38 25.11 11.25 -4.93
CA ASP A 38 24.07 12.26 -4.67
C ASP A 38 24.66 13.57 -4.16
N LEU A 39 24.39 14.67 -4.85
CA LEU A 39 24.76 16.02 -4.41
C LEU A 39 24.05 16.39 -3.09
N MET A 40 24.66 17.29 -2.31
CA MET A 40 24.10 17.75 -1.02
C MET A 40 22.66 18.25 -1.18
N LYS A 41 21.78 17.80 -0.28
CA LYS A 41 20.39 18.26 -0.20
C LYS A 41 20.34 19.54 0.61
N ASP A 42 19.71 20.57 0.07
CA ASP A 42 19.54 21.88 0.71
C ASP A 42 18.08 22.29 0.55
N THR A 43 17.37 22.46 1.66
CA THR A 43 15.94 22.81 1.71
C THR A 43 15.73 24.01 2.62
N LEU A 44 14.87 24.92 2.21
CA LEU A 44 14.52 26.11 2.98
C LEU A 44 13.01 26.17 3.19
N TYR A 45 12.61 26.31 4.44
CA TYR A 45 11.23 26.54 4.87
C TYR A 45 11.11 27.98 5.38
N VAL A 46 10.17 28.74 4.85
CA VAL A 46 9.94 30.14 5.25
C VAL A 46 8.47 30.36 5.54
N THR A 47 8.16 30.81 6.75
CA THR A 47 6.83 31.27 7.14
C THR A 47 6.89 32.78 7.40
N THR A 48 6.01 33.54 6.78
CA THR A 48 5.90 35.00 6.91
C THR A 48 4.44 35.38 7.11
N LYS A 49 4.18 36.57 7.68
CA LYS A 49 2.84 37.17 7.58
C LYS A 49 2.43 37.31 6.12
N TYR A 50 1.15 37.14 5.85
CA TYR A 50 0.57 37.22 4.50
C TYR A 50 1.00 38.50 3.79
N ASP A 51 1.47 38.35 2.56
CA ASP A 51 1.92 39.45 1.72
C ASP A 51 1.72 39.08 0.25
N LYS A 52 0.66 39.64 -0.33
CA LYS A 52 0.23 39.38 -1.69
C LYS A 52 1.33 39.59 -2.75
N GLU A 53 2.30 40.47 -2.50
CA GLU A 53 3.35 40.73 -3.50
C GLU A 53 4.29 39.53 -3.70
N ILE A 54 4.46 38.67 -2.69
CA ILE A 54 5.39 37.53 -2.74
C ILE A 54 4.68 36.18 -2.88
N GLU A 55 3.35 36.18 -2.98
CA GLU A 55 2.53 34.96 -3.16
C GLU A 55 2.95 34.18 -4.42
N ASP A 56 3.24 34.91 -5.51
CA ASP A 56 3.68 34.35 -6.79
C ASP A 56 5.22 34.21 -6.93
N ALA A 57 5.97 34.39 -5.84
CA ALA A 57 7.42 34.23 -5.87
C ALA A 57 7.81 32.82 -6.36
N ARG A 58 8.85 32.75 -7.19
CA ARG A 58 9.38 31.49 -7.75
C ARG A 58 10.72 31.09 -7.14
N TYR A 59 11.46 32.06 -6.61
CA TYR A 59 12.71 31.78 -5.91
C TYR A 59 12.79 32.54 -4.61
N MET A 60 13.58 32.00 -3.69
CA MET A 60 13.97 32.69 -2.48
C MET A 60 15.45 32.47 -2.17
N ALA A 61 16.09 33.46 -1.55
CA ALA A 61 17.49 33.37 -1.16
C ALA A 61 17.70 33.83 0.28
N ILE A 62 18.66 33.21 0.93
CA ILE A 62 19.13 33.56 2.28
C ILE A 62 20.64 33.76 2.27
N ARG A 63 21.10 34.68 3.11
CA ARG A 63 22.50 35.08 3.17
C ARG A 63 23.33 34.05 3.90
N GLU A 64 24.44 33.61 3.32
CA GLU A 64 25.33 32.62 3.92
C GLU A 64 26.57 33.28 4.55
N ASN A 65 27.12 34.30 3.88
CA ASN A 65 28.18 35.16 4.44
C ASN A 65 28.03 36.59 3.88
N GLU A 66 29.03 37.46 4.10
CA GLU A 66 28.96 38.86 3.65
C GLU A 66 28.76 39.01 2.14
N SER A 67 29.28 38.06 1.34
CA SER A 67 29.34 38.12 -0.12
C SER A 67 28.50 37.08 -0.87
N SER A 68 27.98 36.04 -0.20
CA SER A 68 27.27 34.93 -0.85
C SER A 68 25.94 34.57 -0.20
N PHE A 69 25.08 33.96 -1.02
CA PHE A 69 23.73 33.52 -0.68
C PHE A 69 23.53 32.06 -1.12
N SER A 70 22.65 31.35 -0.40
CA SER A 70 22.04 30.11 -0.88
C SER A 70 20.71 30.45 -1.56
N LEU A 71 20.45 29.82 -2.69
CA LEU A 71 19.30 30.09 -3.55
C LEU A 71 18.41 28.85 -3.70
N TYR A 72 17.11 29.07 -3.59
CA TYR A 72 16.10 28.02 -3.57
C TYR A 72 15.01 28.30 -4.59
N ARG A 73 14.62 27.27 -5.35
CA ARG A 73 13.40 27.28 -6.15
C ARG A 73 12.23 26.92 -5.25
N ILE A 74 11.22 27.78 -5.20
CA ILE A 74 9.99 27.53 -4.44
C ILE A 74 9.22 26.41 -5.15
N THR A 75 9.01 25.30 -4.47
CA THR A 75 8.29 24.13 -4.97
C THR A 75 6.90 24.01 -4.39
N LYS A 76 6.65 24.61 -3.22
CA LYS A 76 5.35 24.63 -2.56
C LYS A 76 5.10 25.98 -1.89
N VAL A 77 3.86 26.46 -2.01
CA VAL A 77 3.32 27.60 -1.27
C VAL A 77 2.03 27.16 -0.59
N SER A 78 1.87 27.46 0.70
CA SER A 78 0.62 27.32 1.45
C SER A 78 0.23 28.65 2.09
N ASP A 79 -1.07 28.92 2.17
CA ASP A 79 -1.65 30.12 2.78
C ASP A 79 -2.61 29.74 3.93
N PRO A 80 -2.09 29.35 5.11
CA PRO A 80 -2.94 29.15 6.28
C PRO A 80 -3.28 30.50 6.94
N SER A 81 -4.50 30.98 6.70
CA SER A 81 -5.12 32.14 7.36
C SER A 81 -4.41 33.49 7.14
N GLU A 82 -3.46 33.89 7.99
CA GLU A 82 -2.77 35.19 7.95
C GLU A 82 -1.27 35.06 7.64
N THR A 83 -0.82 33.90 7.15
CA THR A 83 0.59 33.61 6.88
C THR A 83 0.78 32.98 5.51
N LEU A 84 1.93 33.24 4.89
CA LEU A 84 2.40 32.49 3.72
C LEU A 84 3.55 31.59 4.16
N GLU A 85 3.47 30.34 3.74
CA GLU A 85 4.45 29.29 3.98
C GLU A 85 5.06 28.85 2.66
N PHE A 86 6.38 28.91 2.56
CA PHE A 86 7.15 28.55 1.37
C PHE A 86 8.05 27.37 1.68
N THR A 87 8.05 26.37 0.80
CA THR A 87 9.08 25.33 0.76
C THR A 87 9.90 25.51 -0.51
N GLY A 88 11.21 25.60 -0.36
CA GLY A 88 12.13 25.72 -1.48
C GLY A 88 13.23 24.67 -1.43
N LEU A 89 13.55 24.13 -2.61
CA LEU A 89 14.67 23.21 -2.80
C LEU A 89 15.85 23.96 -3.43
N GLY A 90 17.07 23.58 -3.06
CA GLY A 90 18.29 24.15 -3.62
C GLY A 90 18.22 24.19 -5.14
N PHE A 91 18.31 25.40 -5.71
CA PHE A 91 17.97 25.62 -7.11
C PHE A 91 18.95 24.97 -8.08
N ALA A 92 20.22 24.87 -7.68
CA ALA A 92 21.32 24.46 -8.54
C ALA A 92 21.11 23.08 -9.16
N THR A 93 20.71 22.08 -8.37
CA THR A 93 20.54 20.71 -8.85
C THR A 93 19.45 20.60 -9.90
N ASN A 94 18.37 21.37 -9.75
CA ASN A 94 17.28 21.39 -10.71
C ASN A 94 17.65 22.15 -12.00
N GLU A 95 18.31 23.31 -11.89
CA GLU A 95 18.69 24.08 -13.08
C GLU A 95 19.82 23.43 -13.88
N LEU A 96 20.81 22.82 -13.20
CA LEU A 96 21.93 22.15 -13.85
C LEU A 96 21.51 20.85 -14.56
N ASP A 97 20.32 20.32 -14.26
CA ASP A 97 19.77 19.15 -14.95
C ASP A 97 19.33 19.47 -16.39
N ASP A 98 18.97 20.73 -16.65
CA ASP A 98 18.44 21.16 -17.93
C ASP A 98 19.57 21.50 -18.95
N TYR A 99 20.83 21.60 -18.50
CA TYR A 99 21.98 21.82 -19.39
C TYR A 99 22.62 20.50 -19.81
N ILE A 100 22.57 20.19 -21.11
CA ILE A 100 23.03 18.90 -21.65
C ILE A 100 24.44 19.01 -22.24
N ILE A 101 25.36 18.22 -21.68
CA ILE A 101 26.72 18.01 -22.20
C ILE A 101 26.63 17.04 -23.37
N LYS A 102 27.10 17.49 -24.54
CA LYS A 102 27.09 16.66 -25.75
C LYS A 102 28.22 15.63 -25.75
N ASP A 103 29.46 16.08 -25.56
CA ASP A 103 30.63 15.21 -25.51
C ASP A 103 31.82 15.88 -24.81
N ILE A 104 32.20 15.40 -23.62
CA ILE A 104 33.44 15.74 -22.93
C ILE A 104 34.09 14.45 -22.40
N ARG A 105 35.31 14.16 -22.86
CA ARG A 105 36.09 12.99 -22.42
C ARG A 105 37.44 13.41 -21.85
N PRO A 106 37.50 13.89 -20.60
CA PRO A 106 38.78 14.15 -19.96
C PRO A 106 39.55 12.84 -19.75
N SER A 107 40.86 12.90 -19.90
CA SER A 107 41.77 11.80 -19.57
C SER A 107 42.96 12.38 -18.82
N GLY A 108 43.08 12.04 -17.53
CA GLY A 108 44.12 12.56 -16.63
C GLY A 108 44.14 14.09 -16.51
N GLN A 109 43.01 14.77 -16.69
CA GLN A 109 42.96 16.24 -16.67
C GLN A 109 42.73 16.78 -15.25
N PRO A 110 43.32 17.93 -14.87
CA PRO A 110 43.00 18.59 -13.61
C PRO A 110 41.50 18.88 -13.52
N LEU A 111 40.89 18.60 -12.36
CA LEU A 111 39.46 18.77 -12.13
C LEU A 111 38.95 20.17 -12.53
N LYS A 112 39.70 21.22 -12.20
CA LYS A 112 39.34 22.60 -12.56
C LYS A 112 39.10 22.77 -14.07
N ASN A 113 39.97 22.19 -14.91
CA ASN A 113 39.83 22.29 -16.37
C ASN A 113 38.59 21.53 -16.86
N VAL A 114 38.26 20.42 -16.21
CA VAL A 114 37.05 19.65 -16.52
C VAL A 114 35.82 20.46 -16.13
N LEU A 115 35.78 21.03 -14.93
CA LEU A 115 34.68 21.87 -14.46
C LEU A 115 34.48 23.11 -15.35
N ASP A 116 35.56 23.79 -15.74
CA ASP A 116 35.47 24.95 -16.64
C ASP A 116 34.78 24.53 -17.97
N ARG A 117 35.13 23.37 -18.53
CA ARG A 117 34.49 22.82 -19.75
C ARG A 117 33.04 22.39 -19.55
N LEU A 118 32.71 21.79 -18.40
CA LEU A 118 31.33 21.41 -18.09
C LEU A 118 30.44 22.64 -17.97
N ILE A 119 30.96 23.70 -17.35
CA ILE A 119 30.19 24.92 -17.08
C ILE A 119 29.98 25.79 -18.32
N GLU A 120 30.79 25.64 -19.38
CA GLU A 120 30.51 26.26 -20.68
C GLU A 120 29.12 25.88 -21.24
N PHE A 121 28.63 24.67 -20.94
CA PHE A 121 27.29 24.23 -21.35
C PHE A 121 26.16 24.95 -20.63
N THR A 122 26.45 25.71 -19.56
CA THR A 122 25.46 26.53 -18.85
C THR A 122 25.23 27.90 -19.49
N GLU A 123 25.80 28.15 -20.67
CA GLU A 123 25.63 29.39 -21.45
C GLU A 123 26.06 30.65 -20.67
N GLY A 124 27.03 30.51 -19.77
CA GLY A 124 27.54 31.59 -18.93
C GLY A 124 26.66 31.95 -17.72
N ASN A 125 25.61 31.17 -17.45
CA ASN A 125 24.75 31.36 -16.27
C ASN A 125 25.41 30.87 -14.97
N TRP A 126 26.42 30.01 -15.08
CA TRP A 126 27.22 29.54 -13.97
C TRP A 126 28.71 29.76 -14.25
N ARG A 127 29.51 29.80 -13.19
CA ARG A 127 30.97 29.75 -13.27
C ARG A 127 31.55 28.82 -12.21
N VAL A 128 32.81 28.45 -12.38
CA VAL A 128 33.57 27.76 -11.33
C VAL A 128 34.06 28.77 -10.29
N GLY A 129 33.89 28.44 -9.02
CA GLY A 129 34.37 29.20 -7.87
C GLY A 129 35.63 28.57 -7.27
N HIS A 130 35.57 28.27 -5.97
CA HIS A 130 36.65 27.58 -5.27
C HIS A 130 36.80 26.14 -5.77
N VAL A 131 38.04 25.69 -5.97
CA VAL A 131 38.37 24.28 -6.25
C VAL A 131 39.58 23.92 -5.41
N GLU A 132 39.42 22.93 -4.54
CA GLU A 132 40.49 22.49 -3.65
C GLU A 132 41.72 21.96 -4.41
N ALA A 133 42.93 22.31 -3.96
CA ALA A 133 44.15 22.16 -4.76
C ALA A 133 44.63 20.71 -4.93
N MET A 134 44.24 19.80 -4.05
CA MET A 134 44.74 18.41 -3.99
C MET A 134 43.73 17.37 -4.53
N LEU A 135 42.74 17.80 -5.32
CA LEU A 135 41.72 16.91 -5.88
C LEU A 135 42.26 16.05 -7.04
N PRO A 136 41.75 14.81 -7.21
CA PRO A 136 42.27 13.87 -8.20
C PRO A 136 42.11 14.39 -9.64
N ALA A 137 43.03 13.96 -10.51
CA ALA A 137 42.87 14.15 -11.94
C ALA A 137 41.71 13.28 -12.46
N VAL A 138 40.94 13.82 -13.40
CA VAL A 138 39.72 13.21 -13.90
C VAL A 138 39.98 12.49 -15.22
N THR A 139 39.58 11.22 -15.25
CA THR A 139 39.39 10.43 -16.47
C THR A 139 37.94 9.96 -16.47
N ALA A 140 37.13 10.47 -17.39
CA ALA A 140 35.68 10.21 -17.43
C ALA A 140 35.15 10.40 -18.87
N THR A 141 33.90 9.98 -19.12
CA THR A 141 33.20 10.21 -20.39
C THR A 141 31.81 10.76 -20.14
N PHE A 142 31.63 12.05 -20.40
CA PHE A 142 30.34 12.74 -20.32
C PHE A 142 29.76 12.87 -21.74
N TYR A 143 28.87 11.96 -22.11
CA TYR A 143 28.25 11.91 -23.44
C TYR A 143 26.73 11.94 -23.32
N TYR A 144 26.10 13.01 -23.83
CA TYR A 144 24.65 13.26 -23.70
C TYR A 144 24.11 13.15 -22.27
N VAL A 145 24.85 13.68 -21.29
CA VAL A 145 24.45 13.74 -19.87
C VAL A 145 24.22 15.17 -19.43
N SER A 146 23.37 15.41 -18.43
CA SER A 146 23.20 16.75 -17.87
C SER A 146 24.42 17.20 -17.06
N VAL A 147 24.62 18.51 -16.89
CA VAL A 147 25.67 19.04 -16.02
C VAL A 147 25.48 18.52 -14.59
N LYS A 148 24.25 18.36 -14.12
CA LYS A 148 23.94 17.73 -12.82
C LYS A 148 24.51 16.30 -12.74
N GLU A 149 24.22 15.45 -13.71
CA GLU A 149 24.68 14.05 -13.72
C GLU A 149 26.21 13.96 -13.86
N ALA A 150 26.84 14.84 -14.63
CA ALA A 150 28.30 14.91 -14.70
C ALA A 150 28.93 15.32 -13.35
N LEU A 151 28.34 16.26 -12.61
CA LEU A 151 28.81 16.62 -11.26
C LEU A 151 28.62 15.47 -10.26
N LYS A 152 27.52 14.72 -10.37
CA LYS A 152 27.29 13.51 -9.57
C LYS A 152 28.35 12.44 -9.83
N GLU A 153 28.69 12.18 -11.09
CA GLU A 153 29.78 11.27 -11.46
C GLU A 153 31.12 11.75 -10.91
N LEU A 154 31.44 13.04 -11.03
CA LEU A 154 32.66 13.61 -10.43
C LEU A 154 32.68 13.47 -8.90
N GLN A 155 31.53 13.58 -8.24
CA GLN A 155 31.43 13.44 -6.78
C GLN A 155 31.84 12.05 -6.30
N THR A 156 31.65 11.01 -7.12
CA THR A 156 32.09 9.64 -6.81
C THR A 156 33.60 9.51 -6.61
N LEU A 157 34.38 10.45 -7.15
CA LEU A 157 35.84 10.53 -6.96
C LEU A 157 36.23 11.05 -5.56
N GLY A 158 35.28 11.25 -4.65
CA GLY A 158 35.53 11.64 -3.26
C GLY A 158 35.69 13.14 -3.05
N MET A 159 34.98 13.95 -3.84
CA MET A 159 34.88 15.40 -3.66
C MET A 159 33.44 15.78 -3.29
N GLU A 160 33.20 17.02 -2.87
CA GLU A 160 31.88 17.52 -2.48
C GLU A 160 31.63 18.91 -3.08
N PHE A 161 30.40 19.13 -3.56
CA PHE A 161 30.01 20.35 -4.27
C PHE A 161 29.11 21.26 -3.43
N VAL A 162 29.37 22.56 -3.49
CA VAL A 162 28.55 23.60 -2.87
C VAL A 162 28.15 24.64 -3.91
N PHE A 163 26.89 25.06 -3.86
CA PHE A 163 26.33 26.02 -4.82
C PHE A 163 26.06 27.36 -4.14
N ARG A 164 26.48 28.45 -4.79
CA ARG A 164 26.39 29.80 -4.24
C ARG A 164 25.89 30.79 -5.29
N CYS A 165 25.30 31.88 -4.82
CA CYS A 165 25.01 33.03 -5.67
C CYS A 165 25.33 34.36 -4.98
N SER A 166 25.37 35.43 -5.78
CA SER A 166 25.42 36.81 -5.30
C SER A 166 24.24 37.60 -5.84
N LEU A 167 23.84 38.64 -5.09
CA LEU A 167 22.69 39.47 -5.42
C LEU A 167 23.14 40.91 -5.72
N ASN A 168 22.40 41.63 -6.57
CA ASN A 168 22.52 43.07 -6.77
C ASN A 168 21.21 43.79 -6.40
N SER A 169 21.00 45.03 -6.86
CA SER A 169 19.76 45.77 -6.62
C SER A 169 18.54 45.18 -7.33
N ASP A 170 18.77 44.49 -8.45
CA ASP A 170 17.74 44.12 -9.43
C ASP A 170 17.36 42.63 -9.33
N GLY A 171 18.22 41.80 -8.74
CA GLY A 171 17.99 40.36 -8.62
C GLY A 171 19.28 39.57 -8.39
N ILE A 172 19.31 38.37 -8.94
CA ILE A 172 20.47 37.47 -8.88
C ILE A 172 21.52 37.95 -9.89
N LYS A 173 22.75 38.17 -9.43
CA LYS A 173 23.85 38.71 -10.24
C LYS A 173 24.74 37.63 -10.83
N ASP A 174 25.07 36.62 -10.03
CA ASP A 174 26.10 35.62 -10.36
C ASP A 174 25.82 34.31 -9.60
N LYS A 175 26.14 33.17 -10.21
CA LYS A 175 25.98 31.81 -9.64
C LYS A 175 27.26 31.01 -9.88
N TRP A 176 27.74 30.30 -8.85
CA TRP A 176 28.96 29.52 -8.98
C TRP A 176 28.95 28.24 -8.15
N ILE A 177 29.84 27.34 -8.55
CA ILE A 177 30.06 26.04 -7.91
C ILE A 177 31.41 26.07 -7.20
N GLU A 178 31.42 25.64 -5.94
CA GLU A 178 32.62 25.44 -5.13
C GLU A 178 32.82 23.93 -4.93
N VAL A 179 34.08 23.48 -4.94
CA VAL A 179 34.43 22.07 -4.82
C VAL A 179 35.48 21.88 -3.75
N TYR A 180 35.20 20.96 -2.83
CA TYR A 180 36.03 20.61 -1.70
C TYR A 180 36.36 19.12 -1.73
N GLU A 181 37.48 18.71 -1.13
CA GLU A 181 37.70 17.28 -0.83
C GLU A 181 36.64 16.79 0.16
N GLN A 182 36.37 17.61 1.17
CA GLN A 182 35.33 17.37 2.15
C GLN A 182 34.89 18.73 2.71
N ILE A 183 33.58 19.03 2.74
CA ILE A 183 33.08 20.29 3.34
C ILE A 183 33.18 20.22 4.86
N GLY A 184 33.54 21.36 5.47
CA GLY A 184 33.69 21.51 6.91
C GLY A 184 35.13 21.31 7.41
N GLU A 185 35.34 21.69 8.66
CA GLU A 185 36.65 21.70 9.33
C GLU A 185 36.64 20.85 10.61
N GLU A 186 37.82 20.57 11.19
CA GLU A 186 37.87 20.05 12.55
C GLU A 186 37.40 21.12 13.54
N SER A 187 36.27 20.86 14.19
CA SER A 187 35.73 21.76 15.18
C SER A 187 36.27 21.48 16.58
N ASN A 188 36.53 22.55 17.34
CA ASN A 188 36.82 22.48 18.77
C ASN A 188 35.55 22.23 19.63
N THR A 189 34.37 22.13 19.00
CA THR A 189 33.11 21.87 19.68
C THR A 189 33.08 20.46 20.27
N ARG A 190 32.77 20.40 21.56
CA ARG A 190 32.71 19.17 22.34
C ARG A 190 31.31 18.96 22.93
N PHE A 191 30.67 17.87 22.54
CA PHE A 191 29.38 17.47 23.08
C PHE A 191 29.57 16.50 24.25
N VAL A 192 29.17 16.90 25.45
CA VAL A 192 29.27 16.11 26.68
C VAL A 192 27.87 15.74 27.15
N TYR A 193 27.60 14.43 27.26
CA TYR A 193 26.32 13.92 27.72
C TYR A 193 25.93 14.52 29.08
N GLY A 194 24.76 15.15 29.16
CA GLY A 194 24.17 15.67 30.40
C GLY A 194 24.59 17.06 30.87
N SER A 195 25.38 17.86 30.12
CA SER A 195 25.86 19.17 30.64
C SER A 195 25.52 20.42 29.81
N LYS A 196 24.90 20.29 28.64
CA LYS A 196 24.16 21.34 27.91
C LYS A 196 23.11 20.58 27.09
N ALA A 197 21.89 21.09 26.93
CA ALA A 197 20.75 20.39 26.32
C ALA A 197 21.18 19.44 25.18
N LEU A 198 21.29 18.15 25.47
CA LEU A 198 21.85 17.13 24.57
C LEU A 198 21.16 15.81 24.86
N THR A 199 20.11 15.50 24.10
CA THR A 199 19.58 14.15 23.96
C THR A 199 20.38 13.42 22.89
N VAL A 200 21.55 12.90 23.27
CA VAL A 200 22.33 12.04 22.37
C VAL A 200 21.67 10.66 22.29
N VAL A 201 20.83 10.47 21.27
CA VAL A 201 20.27 9.14 20.93
C VAL A 201 21.29 8.42 20.07
N ARG A 202 21.83 7.30 20.58
CA ARG A 202 22.72 6.42 19.82
C ARG A 202 21.90 5.30 19.20
N GLU A 203 21.81 5.29 17.89
CA GLU A 203 21.21 4.19 17.13
C GLU A 203 22.33 3.35 16.50
N ILE A 204 22.20 2.02 16.57
CA ILE A 204 23.20 1.10 16.01
C ILE A 204 22.47 0.17 15.07
N ASP A 205 22.78 0.25 13.78
CA ASP A 205 22.31 -0.73 12.81
C ASP A 205 23.34 -1.86 12.66
N ARG A 206 22.84 -3.09 12.72
CA ARG A 206 23.60 -4.34 12.57
C ARG A 206 23.00 -5.26 11.51
N SER A 207 21.97 -4.82 10.80
CA SER A 207 21.19 -5.63 9.85
C SER A 207 22.00 -6.06 8.63
N SER A 208 22.97 -5.24 8.21
CA SER A 208 23.69 -5.38 6.94
C SER A 208 25.22 -5.53 7.09
N ILE A 209 25.71 -6.18 8.17
CA ILE A 209 27.17 -6.33 8.38
C ILE A 209 27.76 -7.40 7.45
N SER A 210 28.74 -7.01 6.63
CA SER A 210 29.50 -7.88 5.74
C SER A 210 30.97 -7.92 6.16
N THR A 211 31.54 -9.12 6.33
CA THR A 211 32.96 -9.27 6.71
C THR A 211 33.81 -9.88 5.59
N SER A 212 33.16 -10.24 4.47
CA SER A 212 33.79 -10.66 3.22
C SER A 212 32.96 -10.21 2.02
N MET A 213 33.61 -9.78 0.95
CA MET A 213 32.92 -9.25 -0.23
C MET A 213 33.50 -9.79 -1.53
N ILE A 214 32.62 -10.21 -2.44
CA ILE A 214 32.92 -10.59 -3.82
C ILE A 214 32.53 -9.43 -4.73
N GLY A 215 33.49 -8.86 -5.44
CA GLY A 215 33.21 -7.84 -6.45
C GLY A 215 33.13 -8.45 -7.84
N ARG A 216 32.10 -8.07 -8.59
CA ARG A 216 31.86 -8.49 -9.97
C ARG A 216 31.85 -7.25 -10.87
N GLY A 217 32.78 -7.17 -11.81
CA GLY A 217 32.87 -6.06 -12.75
C GLY A 217 31.88 -6.17 -13.91
N ARG A 218 32.17 -5.44 -14.98
CA ARG A 218 31.45 -5.44 -16.25
C ARG A 218 31.36 -6.87 -16.81
N GLY A 219 30.19 -7.21 -17.35
CA GLY A 219 29.95 -8.48 -18.04
C GLY A 219 30.30 -8.39 -19.52
N GLU A 220 30.83 -9.47 -20.08
CA GLU A 220 30.89 -9.62 -21.55
C GLU A 220 29.46 -9.60 -22.11
N GLU A 221 29.13 -8.71 -23.04
CA GLU A 221 27.81 -8.76 -23.70
C GLU A 221 27.73 -10.00 -24.60
N VAL A 222 26.77 -10.88 -24.33
CA VAL A 222 26.50 -12.08 -25.15
C VAL A 222 25.02 -12.14 -25.47
N GLY A 223 24.68 -11.87 -26.74
CA GLY A 223 23.32 -11.98 -27.25
C GLY A 223 22.32 -11.08 -26.52
N ASP A 224 21.54 -11.69 -25.63
CA ASP A 224 20.42 -11.11 -24.88
C ASP A 224 20.69 -10.98 -23.36
N GLY A 225 21.96 -11.02 -22.93
CA GLY A 225 22.36 -10.74 -21.54
C GLY A 225 23.86 -10.57 -21.30
N TYR A 226 24.24 -10.42 -20.02
CA TYR A 226 25.64 -10.35 -19.58
C TYR A 226 26.22 -11.75 -19.34
N GLY A 227 27.32 -12.07 -20.02
CA GLY A 227 28.11 -13.30 -19.93
C GLY A 227 29.04 -13.32 -18.72
N ARG A 228 30.25 -13.87 -18.87
CA ARG A 228 31.23 -13.91 -17.76
C ARG A 228 31.57 -12.48 -17.35
N ARG A 229 31.39 -12.18 -16.06
CA ARG A 229 31.74 -10.88 -15.48
C ARG A 229 33.19 -10.90 -15.04
N ILE A 230 33.85 -9.76 -15.21
CA ILE A 230 35.24 -9.57 -14.79
C ILE A 230 35.33 -9.79 -13.27
N GLU A 231 36.37 -10.49 -12.85
CA GLU A 231 36.70 -10.77 -11.46
C GLU A 231 38.16 -10.36 -11.20
N PHE A 232 38.51 -10.15 -9.94
CA PHE A 232 39.89 -9.82 -9.53
C PHE A 232 40.69 -11.04 -9.05
N THR A 233 40.36 -12.23 -9.54
CA THR A 233 40.90 -13.51 -9.07
C THR A 233 42.43 -13.58 -9.15
N ASP A 234 43.01 -12.98 -10.17
CA ASP A 234 44.45 -13.01 -10.45
C ASP A 234 45.22 -11.82 -9.85
N VAL A 235 44.52 -10.86 -9.23
CA VAL A 235 45.11 -9.68 -8.58
C VAL A 235 45.50 -10.04 -7.15
N GLU A 236 46.76 -9.78 -6.77
CA GLU A 236 47.28 -10.05 -5.43
C GLU A 236 47.38 -8.76 -4.62
N TRP A 237 46.90 -8.78 -3.38
CA TRP A 237 47.25 -7.77 -2.37
C TRP A 237 48.04 -8.40 -1.24
N LYS A 238 49.08 -7.70 -0.79
CA LYS A 238 49.86 -8.08 0.40
C LYS A 238 50.08 -6.87 1.28
N LYS A 239 49.78 -7.00 2.57
CA LYS A 239 50.07 -5.96 3.56
C LYS A 239 51.57 -5.60 3.58
N SER A 240 52.44 -6.57 3.33
CA SER A 240 53.89 -6.35 3.22
C SER A 240 54.29 -5.40 2.08
N ASN A 241 53.45 -5.26 1.05
CA ASN A 241 53.67 -4.41 -0.11
C ASN A 241 52.96 -3.05 0.01
N GLY A 242 52.34 -2.76 1.17
CA GLY A 242 51.60 -1.52 1.42
C GLY A 242 50.11 -1.59 1.05
N ASP A 243 49.59 -2.75 0.65
CA ASP A 243 48.17 -2.95 0.39
C ASP A 243 47.36 -3.06 1.69
N PRO A 244 46.06 -2.71 1.70
CA PRO A 244 45.28 -2.64 2.92
C PRO A 244 44.89 -4.01 3.53
N LEU A 245 44.81 -5.07 2.73
CA LEU A 245 44.46 -6.43 3.16
C LEU A 245 45.33 -7.47 2.42
N ASP A 246 45.42 -8.67 2.98
CA ASP A 246 46.06 -9.80 2.29
C ASP A 246 45.04 -10.54 1.43
N LYS A 247 45.33 -10.65 0.14
CA LYS A 247 44.52 -11.35 -0.84
C LYS A 247 45.43 -12.16 -1.78
N PRO A 248 45.53 -13.49 -1.62
CA PRO A 248 46.33 -14.33 -2.52
C PRO A 248 45.67 -14.47 -3.89
N LYS A 249 46.49 -14.80 -4.91
CA LYS A 249 45.99 -15.18 -6.25
C LYS A 249 45.13 -16.43 -6.19
N GLY A 250 44.10 -16.50 -7.05
CA GLY A 250 43.14 -17.60 -7.10
C GLY A 250 41.91 -17.41 -6.19
N GLN A 251 41.86 -16.32 -5.42
CA GLN A 251 40.72 -15.95 -4.58
C GLN A 251 39.88 -14.90 -5.31
N ASN A 252 38.54 -14.94 -5.31
CA ASN A 252 37.71 -13.89 -5.94
C ASN A 252 36.87 -13.06 -4.94
N TRP A 253 37.18 -13.18 -3.65
CA TRP A 253 36.63 -12.35 -2.57
C TRP A 253 37.74 -11.58 -1.84
N LEU A 254 37.34 -10.58 -1.05
CA LEU A 254 38.13 -9.91 -0.03
C LEU A 254 37.54 -10.23 1.34
N GLU A 255 38.37 -10.51 2.33
CA GLU A 255 37.93 -10.73 3.71
C GLU A 255 38.67 -9.78 4.65
N ASP A 256 37.96 -9.21 5.61
CA ASP A 256 38.56 -8.51 6.75
C ASP A 256 38.59 -9.48 7.95
N PRO A 257 39.77 -10.03 8.31
CA PRO A 257 39.87 -11.02 9.39
C PRO A 257 39.52 -10.46 10.77
N GLU A 258 39.79 -9.17 11.01
CA GLU A 258 39.49 -8.52 12.29
C GLU A 258 37.98 -8.31 12.43
N ALA A 259 37.31 -7.90 11.34
CA ALA A 259 35.86 -7.82 11.30
C ALA A 259 35.20 -9.21 11.39
N THR A 260 35.73 -10.24 10.72
CA THR A 260 35.24 -11.62 10.81
C THR A 260 35.34 -12.13 12.25
N GLN A 261 36.45 -11.88 12.96
CA GLN A 261 36.59 -12.30 14.35
C GLN A 261 35.56 -11.64 15.29
N LYS A 262 35.16 -10.40 15.00
CA LYS A 262 34.28 -9.61 15.88
C LYS A 262 32.79 -9.70 15.52
N TYR A 263 32.48 -9.84 14.23
CA TYR A 263 31.12 -9.74 13.69
C TYR A 263 30.73 -10.93 12.78
N GLY A 264 31.60 -11.93 12.63
CA GLY A 264 31.32 -13.14 11.86
C GLY A 264 30.16 -14.00 12.39
N ILE A 265 29.91 -15.11 11.70
CA ILE A 265 28.90 -16.11 12.06
C ILE A 265 29.55 -17.14 12.98
N PRO A 266 29.17 -17.21 14.27
CA PRO A 266 29.77 -18.18 15.19
C PRO A 266 29.45 -19.61 14.75
N GLN A 267 30.48 -20.45 14.67
CA GLN A 267 30.38 -21.87 14.36
C GLN A 267 30.40 -22.73 15.62
N LYS A 268 29.96 -23.98 15.51
CA LYS A 268 29.89 -24.93 16.64
C LYS A 268 31.26 -25.23 17.28
N ASP A 269 32.35 -25.03 16.54
CA ASP A 269 33.74 -25.21 16.99
C ASP A 269 34.35 -23.96 17.65
N GLY A 270 33.56 -22.88 17.79
CA GLY A 270 34.02 -21.60 18.32
C GLY A 270 34.74 -20.71 17.31
N SER A 271 34.92 -21.15 16.06
CA SER A 271 35.43 -20.31 14.98
C SER A 271 34.37 -19.32 14.49
N MET A 272 34.82 -18.20 13.92
CA MET A 272 33.94 -17.22 13.28
C MET A 272 34.03 -17.38 11.77
N ARG A 273 32.91 -17.74 11.14
CA ARG A 273 32.80 -17.79 9.68
C ARG A 273 32.50 -16.40 9.14
N LYS A 274 33.16 -16.01 8.04
CA LYS A 274 32.91 -14.74 7.33
C LYS A 274 31.44 -14.58 6.89
N ARG A 275 30.94 -13.34 6.92
CA ARG A 275 29.64 -12.93 6.35
C ARG A 275 29.89 -12.41 4.94
N GLU A 276 29.55 -13.21 3.93
CA GLU A 276 29.93 -12.93 2.55
C GLU A 276 28.80 -12.29 1.74
N THR A 277 29.11 -11.21 1.01
CA THR A 277 28.17 -10.47 0.17
C THR A 277 28.76 -10.27 -1.23
N VAL A 278 27.90 -10.18 -2.25
CA VAL A 278 28.30 -9.89 -3.63
C VAL A 278 27.91 -8.46 -3.98
N VAL A 279 28.84 -7.70 -4.58
CA VAL A 279 28.61 -6.37 -5.15
C VAL A 279 28.93 -6.40 -6.64
N VAL A 280 28.13 -5.69 -7.43
CA VAL A 280 28.26 -5.62 -8.89
C VAL A 280 28.57 -4.18 -9.29
N PHE A 281 29.59 -4.01 -10.13
CA PHE A 281 30.00 -2.74 -10.71
C PHE A 281 29.96 -2.86 -12.24
N ASP A 282 28.86 -2.44 -12.85
CA ASP A 282 28.62 -2.65 -14.29
C ASP A 282 29.57 -1.83 -15.19
N ASP A 283 30.19 -0.78 -14.64
CA ASP A 283 31.08 0.12 -15.37
C ASP A 283 32.57 -0.18 -15.25
N ILE A 284 32.96 -1.11 -14.37
CA ILE A 284 34.37 -1.41 -14.09
C ILE A 284 34.84 -2.62 -14.90
N ASP A 285 35.76 -2.39 -15.83
CA ASP A 285 36.39 -3.43 -16.64
C ASP A 285 37.87 -3.70 -16.30
N ASP A 286 38.47 -2.95 -15.37
CA ASP A 286 39.80 -3.26 -14.83
C ASP A 286 39.72 -4.06 -13.50
N PRO A 287 40.34 -5.25 -13.42
CA PRO A 287 40.37 -6.06 -12.20
C PRO A 287 41.02 -5.37 -10.98
N THR A 288 41.98 -4.46 -11.18
CA THR A 288 42.66 -3.77 -10.06
C THR A 288 41.78 -2.68 -9.47
N GLU A 289 41.09 -1.93 -10.33
CA GLU A 289 40.08 -0.96 -9.95
C GLU A 289 38.87 -1.62 -9.30
N LEU A 290 38.45 -2.78 -9.81
CA LEU A 290 37.38 -3.59 -9.22
C LEU A 290 37.73 -4.00 -7.79
N LEU A 291 38.97 -4.43 -7.55
CA LEU A 291 39.45 -4.82 -6.23
C LEU A 291 39.44 -3.65 -5.24
N LYS A 292 39.87 -2.46 -5.66
CA LYS A 292 39.87 -1.24 -4.85
C LYS A 292 38.45 -0.80 -4.46
N ASN A 293 37.53 -0.79 -5.42
CA ASN A 293 36.14 -0.44 -5.17
C ASN A 293 35.45 -1.45 -4.24
N THR A 294 35.70 -2.74 -4.44
CA THR A 294 35.18 -3.81 -3.56
C THR A 294 35.70 -3.66 -2.13
N TYR A 295 36.97 -3.28 -1.96
CA TYR A 295 37.55 -3.01 -0.64
C TYR A 295 36.87 -1.81 0.05
N SER A 296 36.63 -0.72 -0.67
CA SER A 296 35.93 0.44 -0.13
C SER A 296 34.55 0.05 0.40
N THR A 297 33.77 -0.70 -0.39
CA THR A 297 32.43 -1.17 0.02
C THR A 297 32.48 -2.15 1.19
N LEU A 298 33.51 -3.00 1.25
CA LEU A 298 33.71 -3.93 2.37
C LEU A 298 33.97 -3.16 3.68
N ILE A 299 34.85 -2.17 3.69
CA ILE A 299 35.15 -1.38 4.90
C ILE A 299 33.91 -0.63 5.42
N ASP A 300 33.08 -0.09 4.51
CA ASP A 300 31.86 0.62 4.88
C ASP A 300 30.80 -0.32 5.50
N SER A 301 30.79 -1.60 5.12
CA SER A 301 29.85 -2.62 5.60
C SER A 301 30.40 -3.54 6.70
N ALA A 302 31.71 -3.46 7.01
CA ALA A 302 32.40 -4.31 7.98
C ALA A 302 32.24 -3.89 9.45
N ARG A 303 31.49 -2.81 9.72
CA ARG A 303 31.18 -2.34 11.08
C ARG A 303 29.69 -2.03 11.25
N PRO A 304 29.14 -2.17 12.46
CA PRO A 304 27.85 -1.58 12.79
C PRO A 304 27.87 -0.07 12.52
N LEU A 305 26.85 0.41 11.82
CA LEU A 305 26.66 1.83 11.59
C LEU A 305 26.09 2.47 12.86
N VAL A 306 26.57 3.65 13.22
CA VAL A 306 26.19 4.36 14.45
C VAL A 306 25.76 5.79 14.13
N GLN A 307 24.51 6.11 14.40
CA GLN A 307 23.97 7.47 14.29
C GLN A 307 23.81 8.09 15.66
N PHE A 308 24.11 9.39 15.75
CA PHE A 308 23.90 10.23 16.91
C PHE A 308 23.04 11.43 16.51
N LYS A 309 21.98 11.70 17.27
CA LYS A 309 21.18 12.92 17.11
C LYS A 309 21.47 13.87 18.26
N ALA A 310 21.58 15.17 18.00
CA ALA A 310 21.78 16.18 19.02
C ALA A 310 21.03 17.48 18.66
N GLU A 311 20.41 18.09 19.64
CA GLU A 311 19.80 19.41 19.52
C GLU A 311 20.68 20.43 20.24
N VAL A 312 21.08 21.52 19.59
CA VAL A 312 22.03 22.49 20.14
C VAL A 312 21.62 23.92 19.82
N THR A 313 21.72 24.83 20.79
CA THR A 313 21.49 26.26 20.55
C THR A 313 22.82 26.92 20.17
N GLY A 314 22.93 27.46 18.94
CA GLY A 314 24.18 27.98 18.38
C GLY A 314 25.12 26.89 17.84
N GLY A 315 24.59 25.97 17.01
CA GLY A 315 25.29 24.78 16.53
C GLY A 315 26.41 25.02 15.52
N ASP A 316 27.18 23.96 15.29
CA ASP A 316 28.28 23.91 14.33
C ASP A 316 27.79 23.76 12.88
N VAL A 317 28.68 23.97 11.91
CA VAL A 317 28.33 23.96 10.49
C VAL A 317 28.26 22.53 9.94
N ILE A 318 27.36 22.30 8.97
CA ILE A 318 27.32 21.07 8.17
C ILE A 318 28.73 20.69 7.68
N GLY A 319 29.08 19.43 7.80
CA GLY A 319 30.38 18.90 7.40
C GLY A 319 31.49 18.98 8.46
N ASN A 320 31.34 19.78 9.53
CA ASN A 320 32.37 19.88 10.57
C ASN A 320 32.53 18.56 11.33
N THR A 321 33.76 18.27 11.76
CA THR A 321 34.05 17.12 12.64
C THR A 321 34.02 17.56 14.09
N VAL A 322 33.16 16.93 14.89
CA VAL A 322 32.92 17.25 16.30
C VAL A 322 33.27 16.06 17.20
N THR A 323 33.58 16.32 18.47
CA THR A 323 33.90 15.24 19.42
C THR A 323 32.79 15.03 20.44
N ILE A 324 32.28 13.80 20.53
CA ILE A 324 31.30 13.34 21.51
C ILE A 324 32.01 12.63 22.66
N HIS A 325 31.73 13.05 23.88
CA HIS A 325 32.26 12.45 25.10
C HIS A 325 31.15 11.91 25.98
N ARG A 326 31.25 10.60 26.30
CA ARG A 326 30.32 9.92 27.18
C ARG A 326 31.07 9.27 28.35
N TYR A 327 31.23 10.04 29.42
CA TYR A 327 32.02 9.67 30.59
C TYR A 327 31.49 8.43 31.34
N ASP A 328 30.17 8.21 31.38
CA ASP A 328 29.52 7.06 32.03
C ASP A 328 29.76 5.73 31.31
N LYS A 329 30.11 5.77 30.02
CA LYS A 329 30.37 4.58 29.20
C LYS A 329 31.84 4.44 28.78
N GLY A 330 32.70 5.41 29.10
CA GLY A 330 34.14 5.30 28.89
C GLY A 330 34.61 5.39 27.44
N TYR A 331 33.81 5.98 26.54
CA TYR A 331 34.20 6.12 25.13
C TYR A 331 34.13 7.58 24.64
N HIS A 332 35.09 7.90 23.78
CA HIS A 332 35.30 9.18 23.11
C HIS A 332 35.13 8.95 21.61
N TYR A 333 34.30 9.73 20.93
CA TYR A 333 33.98 9.49 19.52
C TYR A 333 34.07 10.80 18.73
N LYS A 334 34.97 10.87 17.75
CA LYS A 334 35.01 11.95 16.76
C LYS A 334 34.08 11.58 15.60
N THR A 335 33.24 12.51 15.17
CA THR A 335 32.28 12.25 14.09
C THR A 335 31.90 13.51 13.33
N ARG A 336 31.46 13.34 12.08
CA ARG A 336 31.09 14.42 11.17
C ARG A 336 29.62 14.78 11.31
N ILE A 337 29.28 16.06 11.19
CA ILE A 337 27.91 16.52 11.00
C ILE A 337 27.49 16.26 9.55
N TYR A 338 26.55 15.34 9.33
CA TYR A 338 26.04 15.06 7.99
C TYR A 338 24.65 15.65 7.74
N LYS A 339 23.93 16.09 8.79
CA LYS A 339 22.66 16.82 8.64
C LYS A 339 22.57 17.96 9.65
N THR A 340 22.09 19.11 9.20
CA THR A 340 21.79 20.27 10.05
C THR A 340 20.44 20.86 9.69
N THR A 341 19.59 21.11 10.68
CA THR A 341 18.37 21.92 10.55
C THR A 341 18.55 23.17 11.40
N PHE A 342 18.76 24.31 10.75
CA PHE A 342 19.07 25.58 11.39
C PHE A 342 17.88 26.54 11.28
N ASN A 343 17.27 26.85 12.43
CA ASN A 343 16.29 27.92 12.52
C ASN A 343 17.02 29.27 12.55
N ARG A 344 17.00 29.98 11.42
CA ARG A 344 17.71 31.24 11.20
C ARG A 344 17.18 32.40 12.05
N LEU A 345 15.97 32.29 12.60
CA LEU A 345 15.39 33.33 13.46
C LEU A 345 15.76 33.14 14.92
N THR A 346 15.70 31.89 15.42
CA THR A 346 15.97 31.59 16.84
C THR A 346 17.43 31.27 17.12
N GLY A 347 18.21 30.92 16.09
CA GLY A 347 19.59 30.44 16.26
C GLY A 347 19.68 28.99 16.72
N GLN A 348 18.56 28.29 16.84
CA GLN A 348 18.51 26.88 17.24
C GLN A 348 18.92 25.98 16.07
N THR A 349 19.79 25.00 16.34
CA THR A 349 20.32 24.09 15.32
C THR A 349 20.14 22.65 15.80
N ASN A 350 19.41 21.85 15.03
CA ASN A 350 19.39 20.41 15.20
C ASN A 350 20.47 19.81 14.31
N ILE A 351 21.32 18.95 14.85
CA ILE A 351 22.42 18.32 14.14
C ILE A 351 22.30 16.80 14.23
N GLU A 352 22.51 16.13 13.11
CA GLU A 352 22.70 14.69 13.07
C GLU A 352 24.14 14.37 12.66
N LEU A 353 24.72 13.46 13.42
CA LEU A 353 26.14 13.17 13.47
C LEU A 353 26.33 11.66 13.39
N GLY A 354 27.45 11.19 12.86
CA GLY A 354 27.69 9.74 12.73
C GLY A 354 27.35 9.22 11.34
N ASP A 355 26.94 7.96 11.28
CA ASP A 355 26.54 7.29 10.04
C ASP A 355 25.07 7.61 9.73
N ASN A 356 24.74 7.86 8.46
CA ASN A 356 23.37 8.13 8.01
C ASN A 356 22.61 6.80 7.82
N LEU A 357 21.71 6.44 8.74
CA LEU A 357 20.96 5.15 8.73
C LEU A 357 19.67 5.19 7.88
N THR A 358 19.31 6.35 7.32
CA THR A 358 17.97 6.62 6.79
C THR A 358 17.65 5.92 5.45
N GLN A 359 18.55 5.07 4.92
CA GLN A 359 18.54 4.70 3.50
C GLN A 359 18.32 3.22 3.13
N ASP A 360 18.18 2.24 4.04
CA ASP A 360 18.18 0.83 3.57
C ASP A 360 16.86 0.32 2.95
N VAL A 361 15.70 0.92 3.23
CA VAL A 361 14.42 0.46 2.63
C VAL A 361 14.11 1.11 1.28
N ARG A 362 14.48 2.38 1.07
CA ARG A 362 14.31 3.07 -0.23
C ARG A 362 15.37 2.66 -1.25
N LYS A 363 16.54 2.19 -0.81
CA LYS A 363 17.63 1.67 -1.68
C LYS A 363 17.21 0.49 -2.54
N GLN A 364 16.42 -0.45 -2.01
CA GLN A 364 15.91 -1.57 -2.80
C GLN A 364 14.89 -1.12 -3.84
N THR A 365 14.02 -0.17 -3.51
CA THR A 365 12.99 0.31 -4.45
C THR A 365 13.56 1.21 -5.53
N ALA A 366 14.51 2.10 -5.19
CA ALA A 366 15.14 3.00 -6.14
C ALA A 366 16.13 2.28 -7.08
N SER A 367 16.86 1.25 -6.62
CA SER A 367 17.70 0.44 -7.50
C SER A 367 16.87 -0.40 -8.47
N ILE A 368 15.72 -0.93 -8.03
CA ILE A 368 14.77 -1.63 -8.92
C ILE A 368 14.22 -0.67 -9.99
N VAL A 369 13.85 0.56 -9.62
CA VAL A 369 13.32 1.55 -10.58
C VAL A 369 14.41 2.05 -11.54
N ASN A 370 15.64 2.28 -11.07
CA ASN A 370 16.75 2.68 -11.94
C ASN A 370 17.20 1.55 -12.87
N ASN A 371 17.17 0.30 -12.43
CA ASN A 371 17.42 -0.87 -13.29
C ASN A 371 16.31 -1.05 -14.35
N ILE A 372 15.06 -0.71 -14.03
CA ILE A 372 13.95 -0.71 -15.00
C ILE A 372 14.13 0.40 -16.04
N ASN A 373 14.59 1.60 -15.62
CA ASN A 373 14.82 2.72 -16.52
C ASN A 373 16.10 2.55 -17.39
N SER A 374 17.12 1.84 -16.89
CA SER A 374 18.30 1.47 -17.69
C SER A 374 18.00 0.38 -18.73
N LEU A 375 17.04 -0.51 -18.44
CA LEU A 375 16.50 -1.51 -19.38
C LEU A 375 15.72 -0.87 -20.55
N GLU A 376 15.08 0.29 -20.35
CA GLU A 376 14.42 1.01 -21.46
C GLU A 376 15.40 1.82 -22.32
N SER A 377 16.48 2.35 -21.74
CA SER A 377 17.48 3.17 -22.45
C SER A 377 18.56 2.37 -23.19
N SER A 378 18.70 1.07 -22.90
CA SER A 378 19.66 0.15 -23.55
C SER A 378 19.13 -0.54 -24.82
N LYS A 379 17.94 -0.18 -25.32
CA LYS A 379 17.47 -0.63 -26.64
C LYS A 379 18.25 0.07 -27.76
N MET A 380 19.39 -0.48 -28.16
CA MET A 380 19.98 -0.16 -29.46
C MET A 380 18.99 -0.56 -30.58
N THR A 381 18.69 0.36 -31.48
CA THR A 381 17.91 0.05 -32.69
C THR A 381 18.81 -0.57 -33.75
N PHE A 382 18.22 -1.47 -34.54
CA PHE A 382 18.83 -2.42 -35.50
C PHE A 382 19.81 -1.83 -36.56
N TYR A 383 20.04 -0.51 -36.62
CA TYR A 383 20.65 0.15 -37.78
C TYR A 383 22.05 0.78 -37.57
N GLU A 384 22.66 0.75 -36.38
CA GLU A 384 23.87 1.56 -36.11
C GLU A 384 25.19 0.81 -35.80
N SER A 385 25.29 -0.53 -35.86
CA SER A 385 26.56 -1.20 -35.55
C SER A 385 27.45 -1.48 -36.79
N THR A 386 28.68 -0.97 -36.76
CA THR A 386 29.73 -1.14 -37.80
C THR A 386 30.42 -2.52 -37.78
N GLU A 387 30.07 -3.41 -36.85
CA GLU A 387 30.63 -4.76 -36.76
C GLU A 387 29.92 -5.78 -37.69
N ILE A 388 28.74 -5.45 -38.21
CA ILE A 388 27.96 -6.35 -39.08
C ILE A 388 28.67 -6.64 -40.42
N GLY A 389 29.55 -5.74 -40.89
CA GLY A 389 30.32 -5.96 -42.12
C GLY A 389 31.30 -7.15 -42.05
N LYS A 390 31.71 -7.57 -40.84
CA LYS A 390 32.51 -8.79 -40.64
C LYS A 390 31.65 -10.02 -40.36
N TYR A 391 30.53 -9.85 -39.68
CA TYR A 391 29.59 -10.94 -39.41
C TYR A 391 28.86 -11.42 -40.67
N GLN A 392 28.65 -10.57 -41.69
CA GLN A 392 28.04 -10.99 -42.96
C GLN A 392 28.87 -12.03 -43.72
N ASP A 393 30.21 -11.99 -43.62
CA ASP A 393 31.10 -12.95 -44.29
C ASP A 393 31.30 -14.26 -43.50
N ASP A 394 31.06 -14.25 -42.18
CA ASP A 394 31.20 -15.40 -41.29
C ASP A 394 29.85 -16.11 -40.98
N ILE A 395 28.71 -15.40 -41.01
CA ILE A 395 27.36 -15.98 -40.82
C ILE A 395 26.94 -16.84 -42.02
N MET A 396 27.47 -16.57 -43.22
CA MET A 396 27.07 -17.25 -44.46
C MET A 396 27.77 -18.61 -44.67
N ARG A 397 28.74 -19.01 -43.84
CA ARG A 397 29.46 -20.30 -43.95
C ARG A 397 29.45 -21.01 -42.60
N GLY A 398 28.62 -22.04 -42.45
CA GLY A 398 28.61 -22.88 -41.24
C GLY A 398 29.98 -23.47 -40.94
N ALA A 399 30.33 -23.57 -39.66
CA ALA A 399 31.63 -24.07 -39.21
C ALA A 399 31.88 -25.53 -39.64
N GLY A 400 32.97 -25.78 -40.38
CA GLY A 400 33.49 -27.11 -40.74
C GLY A 400 33.24 -27.55 -42.20
N ASP A 401 33.92 -28.62 -42.63
CA ASP A 401 33.88 -29.16 -44.01
C ASP A 401 32.47 -29.60 -44.51
N ASN A 402 31.49 -29.65 -43.60
CA ASN A 402 30.09 -30.04 -43.85
C ASN A 402 29.07 -29.04 -43.26
N GLY A 403 29.49 -27.80 -42.91
CA GLY A 403 28.57 -26.78 -42.42
C GLY A 403 27.68 -26.22 -43.54
N GLY A 404 26.38 -26.08 -43.29
CA GLY A 404 25.46 -25.44 -44.23
C GLY A 404 25.77 -23.96 -44.45
N SER A 405 25.36 -23.41 -45.58
CA SER A 405 25.60 -22.00 -45.93
C SER A 405 24.31 -21.29 -46.36
N ILE A 406 24.32 -19.97 -46.28
CA ILE A 406 23.22 -19.11 -46.75
C ILE A 406 23.80 -18.23 -47.87
N TYR A 407 23.00 -17.99 -48.90
CA TYR A 407 23.36 -17.13 -50.01
C TYR A 407 22.20 -16.18 -50.31
N TRP A 408 22.48 -14.88 -50.32
CA TRP A 408 21.52 -13.84 -50.71
C TRP A 408 21.73 -13.53 -52.18
N VAL A 409 20.69 -13.79 -52.97
CA VAL A 409 20.73 -13.63 -54.43
C VAL A 409 20.06 -12.31 -54.76
N ASN A 410 20.79 -11.42 -55.43
CA ASN A 410 20.19 -10.18 -55.93
C ASN A 410 19.44 -10.40 -57.27
N GLY A 411 18.66 -9.39 -57.67
CA GLY A 411 17.89 -9.44 -58.91
C GLY A 411 18.70 -9.77 -60.17
N ILE A 412 19.95 -9.31 -60.23
CA ILE A 412 20.87 -9.56 -61.36
C ILE A 412 21.32 -11.02 -61.36
N GLU A 413 21.70 -11.56 -60.20
CA GLU A 413 22.17 -12.94 -60.02
C GLU A 413 21.09 -13.99 -60.20
N ALA A 414 19.83 -13.66 -59.91
CA ALA A 414 18.68 -14.51 -60.20
C ALA A 414 18.22 -14.39 -61.67
N GLY A 415 18.68 -13.37 -62.40
CA GLY A 415 18.30 -13.10 -63.80
C GLY A 415 16.89 -12.52 -63.95
N VAL A 416 16.38 -11.86 -62.91
CA VAL A 416 14.99 -11.36 -62.83
C VAL A 416 14.88 -9.82 -62.81
N SER A 417 15.97 -9.09 -62.56
CA SER A 417 16.01 -7.62 -62.46
C SER A 417 17.44 -7.07 -62.61
N ASP A 418 17.59 -5.78 -62.95
CA ASP A 418 18.89 -5.08 -62.96
C ASP A 418 19.28 -4.50 -61.57
N SER A 419 18.49 -4.78 -60.52
CA SER A 419 18.72 -4.29 -59.16
C SER A 419 19.71 -5.17 -58.37
N ARG A 420 20.58 -4.52 -57.58
CA ARG A 420 21.41 -5.20 -56.57
C ARG A 420 20.67 -5.51 -55.27
N GLU A 421 19.38 -5.19 -55.19
CA GLU A 421 18.52 -5.57 -54.07
C GLU A 421 18.32 -7.09 -54.03
N ILE A 422 18.17 -7.61 -52.82
CA ILE A 422 17.96 -9.05 -52.58
C ILE A 422 16.61 -9.46 -53.17
N TYR A 423 16.64 -10.49 -54.01
CA TYR A 423 15.46 -11.07 -54.64
C TYR A 423 15.05 -12.40 -53.96
N GLU A 424 16.03 -13.26 -53.66
CA GLU A 424 15.78 -14.54 -53.00
C GLU A 424 16.88 -14.91 -52.02
N THR A 425 16.50 -15.64 -50.97
CA THR A 425 17.41 -16.20 -49.97
C THR A 425 17.49 -17.70 -50.16
N VAL A 426 18.71 -18.22 -50.31
CA VAL A 426 18.98 -19.65 -50.52
C VAL A 426 19.74 -20.20 -49.31
N TYR A 427 19.16 -21.20 -48.66
CA TYR A 427 19.81 -21.99 -47.61
C TYR A 427 20.26 -23.32 -48.21
N MET A 428 21.48 -23.75 -47.94
CA MET A 428 22.02 -24.99 -48.50
C MET A 428 22.77 -25.82 -47.45
N ASP A 429 22.74 -27.14 -47.60
CA ASP A 429 23.29 -28.10 -46.62
C ASP A 429 24.83 -28.22 -46.64
N GLY A 430 25.49 -27.74 -47.69
CA GLY A 430 26.95 -27.69 -47.81
C GLY A 430 27.52 -26.27 -47.70
N PRO A 431 28.86 -26.13 -47.67
CA PRO A 431 29.51 -24.82 -47.50
C PRO A 431 29.51 -23.95 -48.77
N ASN A 432 29.05 -24.49 -49.90
CA ASN A 432 28.83 -23.81 -51.17
C ASN A 432 27.94 -24.66 -52.09
N ILE A 433 27.48 -24.08 -53.21
CA ILE A 433 26.56 -24.72 -54.16
C ILE A 433 27.12 -26.07 -54.68
N PRO A 434 28.37 -26.19 -55.16
CA PRO A 434 28.92 -27.47 -55.62
C PRO A 434 28.97 -28.57 -54.55
N ARG A 435 29.03 -28.19 -53.27
CA ARG A 435 29.10 -29.14 -52.14
C ARG A 435 27.76 -29.38 -51.47
N SER A 436 26.69 -28.78 -51.98
CA SER A 436 25.33 -28.91 -51.47
C SER A 436 24.50 -29.87 -52.30
N ARG A 437 23.47 -30.45 -51.68
CA ARG A 437 22.48 -31.37 -52.25
C ARG A 437 21.06 -30.87 -52.02
N PHE A 438 20.81 -30.23 -50.88
CA PHE A 438 19.49 -29.78 -50.44
C PHE A 438 19.49 -28.28 -50.30
N PHE A 439 18.43 -27.65 -50.82
CA PHE A 439 18.28 -26.20 -50.81
C PHE A 439 16.88 -25.82 -50.31
N MET A 440 16.79 -24.81 -49.46
CA MET A 440 15.55 -24.10 -49.16
C MET A 440 15.64 -22.71 -49.79
N VAL A 441 14.68 -22.36 -50.63
CA VAL A 441 14.62 -21.06 -51.31
C VAL A 441 13.40 -20.31 -50.83
N GLN A 442 13.62 -19.07 -50.39
CA GLN A 442 12.55 -18.14 -50.01
C GLN A 442 12.63 -16.90 -50.90
N ASN A 443 11.52 -16.58 -51.55
CA ASN A 443 11.37 -15.38 -52.37
C ASN A 443 9.92 -14.90 -52.38
N ASN A 444 9.61 -13.94 -53.26
CA ASN A 444 8.26 -13.40 -53.40
C ASN A 444 7.20 -14.45 -53.80
N SER A 445 7.59 -15.65 -54.25
CA SER A 445 6.70 -16.73 -54.68
C SER A 445 6.41 -17.76 -53.59
N GLY A 446 7.04 -17.64 -52.41
CA GLY A 446 6.82 -18.51 -51.25
C GLY A 446 8.09 -19.21 -50.76
N ILE A 447 7.90 -20.32 -50.04
CA ILE A 447 8.99 -21.17 -49.53
C ILE A 447 8.99 -22.49 -50.31
N SER A 448 10.13 -22.79 -50.93
CA SER A 448 10.32 -24.02 -51.72
C SER A 448 11.54 -24.80 -51.27
N PHE A 449 11.46 -26.12 -51.38
CA PHE A 449 12.60 -27.01 -51.17
C PHE A 449 13.03 -27.61 -52.50
N LYS A 450 14.33 -27.55 -52.77
CA LYS A 450 14.94 -28.08 -53.98
C LYS A 450 16.02 -29.10 -53.64
N GLN A 451 16.23 -30.06 -54.53
CA GLN A 451 17.22 -31.11 -54.36
C GLN A 451 17.91 -31.43 -55.69
N CYS A 452 19.23 -31.55 -55.66
CA CYS A 452 20.03 -32.06 -56.77
C CYS A 452 20.95 -33.20 -56.30
N LYS A 453 21.76 -33.77 -57.18
CA LYS A 453 22.92 -34.59 -56.79
C LYS A 453 24.07 -33.68 -56.38
N LYS A 454 24.90 -34.11 -55.43
CA LYS A 454 26.05 -33.33 -54.98
C LYS A 454 27.00 -33.03 -56.16
N GLY A 455 27.32 -31.76 -56.37
CA GLY A 455 28.14 -31.30 -57.50
C GLY A 455 27.41 -31.16 -58.84
N GLU A 456 26.09 -31.38 -58.88
CA GLU A 456 25.28 -31.17 -60.09
C GLU A 456 25.10 -29.68 -60.39
N TRP A 457 24.80 -28.88 -59.36
CA TRP A 457 24.69 -27.43 -59.48
C TRP A 457 26.00 -26.77 -59.10
N GLN A 458 26.38 -25.75 -59.88
CA GLN A 458 27.66 -25.06 -59.74
C GLN A 458 27.49 -23.56 -59.47
N THR A 459 26.38 -22.99 -59.93
CA THR A 459 26.08 -21.55 -59.87
C THR A 459 24.75 -21.29 -59.18
N ILE A 460 24.54 -20.06 -58.73
CA ILE A 460 23.27 -19.64 -58.12
C ILE A 460 22.10 -19.71 -59.11
N GLN A 461 22.38 -19.50 -60.39
CA GLN A 461 21.40 -19.65 -61.46
C GLN A 461 20.91 -21.10 -61.62
N ASP A 462 21.78 -22.09 -61.35
CA ASP A 462 21.37 -23.51 -61.37
C ASP A 462 20.38 -23.81 -60.25
N VAL A 463 20.59 -23.23 -59.07
CA VAL A 463 19.67 -23.33 -57.93
C VAL A 463 18.34 -22.64 -58.25
N HIS A 464 18.38 -21.45 -58.85
CA HIS A 464 17.18 -20.71 -59.26
C HIS A 464 16.34 -21.49 -60.26
N ASN A 465 16.97 -22.08 -61.28
CA ASN A 465 16.30 -22.80 -62.37
C ASN A 465 15.90 -24.25 -62.03
N GLY A 466 16.41 -24.81 -60.93
CA GLY A 466 16.13 -26.20 -60.54
C GLY A 466 14.67 -26.47 -60.16
N ASP A 467 14.21 -27.69 -60.42
CA ASP A 467 12.86 -28.15 -60.04
C ASP A 467 12.62 -28.01 -58.53
N SER A 468 11.42 -27.57 -58.16
CA SER A 468 11.07 -27.26 -56.78
C SER A 468 9.80 -27.98 -56.32
N THR A 469 9.80 -28.42 -55.06
CA THR A 469 8.56 -28.82 -54.37
C THR A 469 8.13 -27.66 -53.45
N THR A 470 6.99 -27.05 -53.76
CA THR A 470 6.44 -25.93 -52.98
C THR A 470 5.82 -26.44 -51.68
N ALA A 471 6.31 -25.97 -50.54
CA ALA A 471 5.76 -26.32 -49.22
C ALA A 471 4.62 -25.38 -48.81
N TRP A 472 4.75 -24.10 -49.17
CA TRP A 472 3.80 -23.02 -48.88
C TRP A 472 3.64 -22.14 -50.13
N THR A 473 2.41 -22.01 -50.63
CA THR A 473 2.06 -21.04 -51.68
C THR A 473 1.62 -19.70 -51.07
N LEU A 474 1.73 -18.61 -51.83
CA LEU A 474 1.32 -17.25 -51.41
C LEU A 474 -0.15 -17.15 -50.97
N ASP A 475 -1.02 -18.02 -51.49
CA ASP A 475 -2.45 -18.07 -51.16
C ASP A 475 -2.75 -18.81 -49.84
N GLY A 476 -1.71 -19.20 -49.08
CA GLY A 476 -1.83 -19.82 -47.77
C GLY A 476 -2.10 -21.33 -47.81
N THR A 477 -1.98 -21.97 -48.98
CA THR A 477 -2.16 -23.42 -49.09
C THR A 477 -0.90 -24.17 -48.63
N PHE A 478 -1.08 -25.04 -47.63
CA PHE A 478 -0.03 -25.95 -47.14
C PHE A 478 -0.10 -27.31 -47.83
N ASN A 479 0.94 -27.71 -48.57
CA ASN A 479 0.99 -29.00 -49.25
C ASN A 479 1.49 -30.12 -48.30
N ALA A 480 0.56 -30.74 -47.57
CA ALA A 480 0.85 -31.75 -46.55
C ALA A 480 1.44 -33.07 -47.10
N ASN A 481 1.48 -33.29 -48.42
CA ASN A 481 2.16 -34.46 -49.01
C ASN A 481 3.65 -34.50 -48.67
N PHE A 482 4.23 -33.37 -48.27
CA PHE A 482 5.61 -33.21 -47.85
C PHE A 482 5.90 -33.79 -46.45
N ILE A 483 4.95 -33.76 -45.51
CA ILE A 483 5.17 -34.22 -44.13
C ILE A 483 4.40 -35.52 -43.89
N LYS A 484 5.05 -36.66 -44.06
CA LYS A 484 4.50 -37.98 -43.69
C LYS A 484 4.33 -38.19 -42.17
N ALA A 485 4.26 -37.14 -41.34
CA ALA A 485 4.12 -37.24 -39.89
C ALA A 485 3.68 -35.93 -39.21
N GLY A 486 2.56 -35.95 -38.47
CA GLY A 486 2.37 -35.05 -37.33
C GLY A 486 1.47 -33.81 -37.51
N ILE A 487 1.07 -33.26 -36.35
CA ILE A 487 -0.07 -32.37 -36.08
C ILE A 487 -0.15 -31.12 -36.99
N LEU A 488 -1.34 -30.90 -37.57
CA LEU A 488 -1.71 -29.69 -38.30
C LEU A 488 -2.48 -28.75 -37.36
N SER A 489 -1.91 -27.59 -37.05
CA SER A 489 -2.54 -26.55 -36.22
C SER A 489 -3.10 -25.44 -37.10
N GLY A 490 -4.40 -25.12 -36.96
CA GLY A 490 -5.03 -23.95 -37.58
C GLY A 490 -5.90 -24.16 -38.83
N ILE A 491 -6.35 -25.37 -39.17
CA ILE A 491 -7.24 -25.62 -40.32
C ILE A 491 -8.71 -25.74 -39.86
N LEU A 492 -9.66 -25.19 -40.63
CA LEU A 492 -11.10 -25.46 -40.46
C LEU A 492 -11.39 -26.91 -40.91
N VAL A 493 -11.65 -27.78 -39.95
CA VAL A 493 -11.87 -29.21 -40.19
C VAL A 493 -13.37 -29.52 -40.19
N GLN A 494 -13.94 -29.90 -41.33
CA GLN A 494 -15.33 -30.39 -41.44
C GLN A 494 -15.35 -31.91 -41.67
N GLY A 495 -16.03 -32.65 -40.78
CA GLY A 495 -16.30 -34.08 -40.93
C GLY A 495 -15.11 -35.01 -40.64
N VAL A 496 -14.40 -34.79 -39.53
CA VAL A 496 -13.22 -35.60 -39.16
C VAL A 496 -13.47 -36.37 -37.88
N ALA A 497 -13.38 -37.70 -37.97
CA ALA A 497 -13.23 -38.57 -36.81
C ALA A 497 -11.77 -38.54 -36.35
N LEU A 498 -11.53 -37.94 -35.18
CA LEU A 498 -10.21 -37.94 -34.55
C LEU A 498 -10.03 -39.27 -33.81
N LYS A 499 -9.45 -40.26 -34.51
CA LYS A 499 -9.16 -41.58 -33.93
C LYS A 499 -7.86 -41.53 -33.16
N THR A 500 -7.88 -41.88 -31.88
CA THR A 500 -6.65 -42.04 -31.10
C THR A 500 -5.89 -43.27 -31.61
N LEU A 501 -4.57 -43.13 -31.72
CA LEU A 501 -3.64 -44.20 -32.16
C LEU A 501 -3.41 -45.27 -31.09
N ASP A 502 -4.03 -45.15 -29.91
CA ASP A 502 -3.84 -46.07 -28.78
C ASP A 502 -4.88 -47.21 -28.78
N ASP A 503 -4.56 -48.29 -28.06
CA ASP A 503 -5.41 -49.47 -27.87
C ASP A 503 -6.60 -49.22 -26.92
N LYS A 504 -6.94 -47.95 -26.64
CA LYS A 504 -8.01 -47.60 -25.69
C LYS A 504 -9.35 -47.50 -26.41
N ASP A 505 -10.40 -47.96 -25.74
CA ASP A 505 -11.77 -48.09 -26.27
C ASP A 505 -12.52 -46.75 -26.41
N PHE A 506 -11.87 -45.68 -26.86
CA PHE A 506 -12.45 -44.34 -26.91
C PHE A 506 -12.21 -43.63 -28.26
N GLN A 507 -13.21 -42.88 -28.73
CA GLN A 507 -13.12 -42.05 -29.94
C GLN A 507 -13.89 -40.74 -29.80
N LEU A 508 -13.47 -39.72 -30.55
CA LEU A 508 -14.18 -38.46 -30.72
C LEU A 508 -14.72 -38.36 -32.15
N VAL A 509 -16.03 -38.13 -32.28
CA VAL A 509 -16.69 -37.98 -33.57
C VAL A 509 -17.34 -36.61 -33.67
N ALA A 510 -16.94 -35.82 -34.67
CA ALA A 510 -17.54 -34.51 -34.96
C ALA A 510 -18.39 -34.60 -36.23
N GLU A 511 -19.71 -34.73 -36.06
CA GLU A 511 -20.66 -34.91 -37.17
C GLU A 511 -21.99 -34.21 -36.86
N GLY A 512 -22.67 -33.69 -37.90
CA GLY A 512 -24.03 -33.14 -37.77
C GLY A 512 -24.14 -31.92 -36.85
N GLY A 513 -23.04 -31.21 -36.57
CA GLY A 513 -22.99 -30.10 -35.61
C GLY A 513 -22.92 -30.55 -34.14
N GLN A 514 -22.64 -31.84 -33.91
CA GLN A 514 -22.42 -32.45 -32.61
C GLN A 514 -20.95 -32.89 -32.48
N LEU A 515 -20.42 -32.80 -31.26
CA LEU A 515 -19.18 -33.47 -30.87
C LEU A 515 -19.52 -34.61 -29.91
N SER A 516 -19.39 -35.85 -30.35
CA SER A 516 -19.69 -37.05 -29.58
C SER A 516 -18.44 -37.67 -28.96
N PHE A 517 -18.58 -38.13 -27.72
CA PHE A 517 -17.62 -38.93 -26.99
C PHE A 517 -18.14 -40.36 -27.01
N GLU A 518 -17.46 -41.27 -27.70
CA GLU A 518 -17.98 -42.61 -27.98
C GLU A 518 -16.96 -43.69 -27.65
N LYS A 519 -17.43 -44.92 -27.45
CA LYS A 519 -16.55 -46.08 -27.48
C LYS A 519 -15.99 -46.29 -28.87
N LYS A 520 -14.73 -46.69 -28.97
CA LYS A 520 -14.06 -46.93 -30.25
C LYS A 520 -14.72 -48.10 -30.98
N VAL A 521 -15.04 -47.89 -32.26
CA VAL A 521 -15.46 -48.96 -33.20
C VAL A 521 -14.50 -48.98 -34.38
N ILE A 522 -14.12 -50.19 -34.82
CA ILE A 522 -13.31 -50.36 -36.02
C ILE A 522 -14.21 -50.23 -37.24
N SER A 523 -14.37 -48.99 -37.69
CA SER A 523 -15.11 -48.65 -38.89
C SER A 523 -14.50 -49.27 -40.14
N THR A 524 -15.34 -49.94 -40.95
CA THR A 524 -14.96 -50.49 -42.26
C THR A 524 -15.40 -49.61 -43.44
N GLY A 525 -16.08 -48.49 -43.17
CA GLY A 525 -16.61 -47.55 -44.17
C GLY A 525 -17.22 -46.29 -43.53
N LEU A 526 -17.51 -45.27 -44.34
CA LEU A 526 -17.98 -43.96 -43.88
C LEU A 526 -19.28 -44.00 -43.06
N ASP A 527 -20.14 -45.00 -43.28
CA ASP A 527 -21.44 -45.12 -42.62
C ASP A 527 -21.40 -45.90 -41.28
N ASP A 528 -20.23 -46.43 -40.89
CA ASP A 528 -20.04 -47.29 -39.70
C ASP A 528 -18.95 -46.70 -38.78
N VAL A 529 -18.96 -45.38 -38.60
CA VAL A 529 -17.94 -44.64 -37.84
C VAL A 529 -18.30 -44.43 -36.37
N HIS A 530 -19.55 -44.70 -35.97
CA HIS A 530 -20.06 -44.43 -34.62
C HIS A 530 -20.02 -45.66 -33.70
N GLY A 531 -19.67 -45.42 -32.44
CA GLY A 531 -19.74 -46.41 -31.37
C GLY A 531 -20.78 -46.06 -30.29
N GLU A 532 -20.72 -46.77 -29.16
CA GLU A 532 -21.62 -46.49 -28.03
C GLU A 532 -21.34 -45.08 -27.47
N SER A 533 -22.34 -44.19 -27.49
CA SER A 533 -22.22 -42.84 -26.95
C SER A 533 -22.03 -42.87 -25.43
N LEU A 534 -21.03 -42.13 -24.96
CA LEU A 534 -20.76 -41.85 -23.55
C LEU A 534 -21.36 -40.49 -23.15
N GLY A 535 -21.51 -39.60 -24.15
CA GLY A 535 -22.02 -38.25 -24.02
C GLY A 535 -21.68 -37.42 -25.25
N SER A 536 -22.20 -36.20 -25.33
CA SER A 536 -21.95 -35.31 -26.46
C SER A 536 -22.07 -33.85 -26.08
N ILE A 537 -21.53 -32.97 -26.94
CA ILE A 537 -21.85 -31.56 -26.96
C ILE A 537 -22.71 -31.34 -28.19
N VAL A 538 -23.97 -30.97 -27.97
CA VAL A 538 -24.99 -30.89 -29.03
C VAL A 538 -25.80 -29.61 -28.92
N ALA A 539 -26.24 -29.09 -30.07
CA ALA A 539 -27.18 -27.98 -30.11
C ALA A 539 -28.53 -28.38 -29.50
N THR A 540 -29.13 -27.50 -28.70
CA THR A 540 -30.48 -27.69 -28.15
C THR A 540 -31.51 -26.96 -29.00
N TYR A 541 -32.70 -27.54 -29.15
CA TYR A 541 -33.77 -26.99 -29.96
C TYR A 541 -35.04 -26.79 -29.13
N GLY A 542 -35.65 -25.61 -29.24
CA GLY A 542 -36.93 -25.26 -28.64
C GLY A 542 -37.88 -24.76 -29.72
N GLY A 543 -39.07 -25.37 -29.85
CA GLY A 543 -40.04 -24.99 -30.89
C GLY A 543 -39.51 -25.13 -32.32
N GLY A 544 -38.60 -26.08 -32.57
CA GLY A 544 -37.98 -26.31 -33.89
C GLY A 544 -36.86 -25.33 -34.27
N LYS A 545 -36.47 -24.41 -33.38
CA LYS A 545 -35.34 -23.49 -33.59
C LYS A 545 -34.19 -23.80 -32.62
N ILE A 546 -32.96 -23.54 -33.05
CA ILE A 546 -31.78 -23.61 -32.17
C ILE A 546 -31.99 -22.63 -31.01
N ASN A 547 -31.86 -23.14 -29.79
CA ASN A 547 -32.05 -22.40 -28.56
C ASN A 547 -30.79 -22.40 -27.66
N GLY A 548 -29.72 -23.08 -28.10
CA GLY A 548 -28.44 -23.09 -27.38
C GLY A 548 -27.62 -24.34 -27.69
N PHE A 549 -26.72 -24.69 -26.78
CA PHE A 549 -25.96 -25.94 -26.79
C PHE A 549 -25.97 -26.55 -25.38
N ALA A 550 -25.87 -27.87 -25.30
CA ALA A 550 -25.81 -28.62 -24.05
C ALA A 550 -24.65 -29.61 -24.05
N VAL A 551 -24.09 -29.82 -22.87
CA VAL A 551 -23.25 -30.99 -22.59
C VAL A 551 -24.18 -32.10 -22.11
N TRP A 552 -24.33 -33.12 -22.95
CA TRP A 552 -25.17 -34.28 -22.72
C TRP A 552 -24.32 -35.44 -22.21
N LYS A 553 -24.80 -36.12 -21.16
CA LYS A 553 -24.17 -37.32 -20.61
C LYS A 553 -25.14 -38.48 -20.74
N GLU A 554 -24.67 -39.63 -21.21
CA GLU A 554 -25.47 -40.85 -21.19
C GLU A 554 -25.56 -41.47 -19.77
N PRO A 555 -26.68 -42.12 -19.40
CA PRO A 555 -26.79 -42.83 -18.13
C PRO A 555 -25.65 -43.85 -17.94
N ASN A 556 -25.27 -44.13 -16.69
CA ASN A 556 -24.18 -45.03 -16.29
C ASN A 556 -22.74 -44.53 -16.50
N TYR A 557 -22.53 -43.44 -17.25
CA TYR A 557 -21.21 -42.80 -17.37
C TYR A 557 -21.08 -41.60 -16.43
N ILE A 558 -19.88 -41.21 -15.99
CA ILE A 558 -19.71 -39.97 -15.21
C ILE A 558 -19.30 -38.82 -16.11
N PHE A 559 -19.69 -37.59 -15.76
CA PHE A 559 -19.09 -36.38 -16.31
C PHE A 559 -18.46 -35.60 -15.16
N SER A 560 -17.18 -35.26 -15.24
CA SER A 560 -16.49 -34.55 -14.16
C SER A 560 -15.48 -33.54 -14.68
N ILE A 561 -15.43 -32.38 -14.04
CA ILE A 561 -14.32 -31.43 -14.14
C ILE A 561 -13.39 -31.73 -12.97
N ASN A 562 -12.17 -32.17 -13.27
CA ASN A 562 -11.20 -32.62 -12.28
C ASN A 562 -10.04 -31.63 -12.14
N ALA A 563 -9.55 -31.47 -10.91
CA ALA A 563 -8.25 -30.87 -10.64
C ALA A 563 -7.18 -31.98 -10.69
N GLY A 564 -6.21 -31.84 -11.59
CA GLY A 564 -5.09 -32.77 -11.73
C GLY A 564 -3.97 -32.46 -10.73
N ASP A 565 -3.26 -33.50 -10.29
CA ASP A 565 -2.06 -33.37 -9.44
C ASP A 565 -0.74 -33.32 -10.24
N GLY A 566 -0.83 -33.29 -11.58
CA GLY A 566 0.31 -33.37 -12.49
C GLY A 566 0.63 -34.79 -13.00
N GLY A 567 -0.14 -35.82 -12.60
CA GLY A 567 -0.12 -37.17 -13.18
C GLY A 567 -1.47 -37.59 -13.77
N ASP A 568 -1.65 -38.90 -14.01
CA ASP A 568 -2.90 -39.49 -14.54
C ASP A 568 -4.06 -39.53 -13.52
N ARG A 569 -3.92 -38.83 -12.39
CA ARG A 569 -4.91 -38.78 -11.31
C ARG A 569 -5.50 -37.38 -11.21
N GLY A 570 -6.82 -37.32 -11.20
CA GLY A 570 -7.56 -36.09 -11.00
C GLY A 570 -8.67 -36.30 -9.98
N ASN A 571 -8.85 -35.32 -9.09
CA ASN A 571 -9.96 -35.30 -8.15
C ASN A 571 -11.07 -34.39 -8.72
N PRO A 572 -12.35 -34.82 -8.71
CA PRO A 572 -13.43 -33.99 -9.20
C PRO A 572 -13.57 -32.74 -8.36
N VAL A 573 -13.82 -31.60 -9.01
CA VAL A 573 -14.27 -30.33 -8.42
C VAL A 573 -15.75 -30.14 -8.73
N PHE A 574 -16.21 -30.60 -9.89
CA PHE A 574 -17.62 -30.76 -10.24
C PHE A 574 -17.83 -32.14 -10.87
N GLN A 575 -18.88 -32.86 -10.50
CA GLN A 575 -19.21 -34.16 -11.08
C GLN A 575 -20.72 -34.38 -11.20
N ILE A 576 -21.14 -34.93 -12.32
CA ILE A 576 -22.46 -35.53 -12.54
C ILE A 576 -22.29 -37.05 -12.40
N PRO A 577 -22.82 -37.67 -11.32
CA PRO A 577 -22.67 -39.11 -11.10
C PRO A 577 -23.35 -39.98 -12.15
N ALA A 578 -22.91 -41.24 -12.24
CA ALA A 578 -23.37 -42.21 -13.23
C ALA A 578 -24.88 -42.48 -13.19
N ASP A 579 -25.47 -42.51 -12.00
CA ASP A 579 -26.88 -42.82 -11.76
C ASP A 579 -27.83 -41.61 -11.91
N VAL A 580 -27.33 -40.47 -12.39
CA VAL A 580 -28.14 -39.31 -12.76
C VAL A 580 -28.92 -39.61 -14.03
N THR A 581 -30.23 -39.34 -14.01
CA THR A 581 -31.13 -39.39 -15.18
C THR A 581 -31.94 -38.10 -15.26
N ALA A 582 -32.73 -37.92 -16.33
CA ALA A 582 -33.59 -36.74 -16.50
C ALA A 582 -34.57 -36.53 -15.32
N ASP A 583 -35.00 -37.62 -14.68
CA ASP A 583 -35.92 -37.61 -13.54
C ASP A 583 -35.21 -37.66 -12.18
N LYS A 584 -33.94 -38.11 -12.15
CA LYS A 584 -33.10 -38.19 -10.93
C LYS A 584 -31.92 -37.22 -11.06
N ARG A 585 -32.21 -35.94 -10.87
CA ARG A 585 -31.25 -34.84 -11.05
C ARG A 585 -30.39 -34.66 -9.80
N LYS A 586 -29.09 -34.86 -9.91
CA LYS A 586 -28.11 -34.55 -8.86
C LYS A 586 -26.75 -34.20 -9.48
N TYR A 587 -25.97 -33.41 -8.77
CA TYR A 587 -24.57 -33.14 -9.07
C TYR A 587 -23.79 -33.04 -7.75
N ASN A 588 -22.49 -33.27 -7.82
CA ASN A 588 -21.57 -33.12 -6.70
C ASN A 588 -20.62 -31.95 -7.00
N LEU A 589 -20.43 -31.07 -6.03
CA LEU A 589 -19.39 -30.04 -6.02
C LEU A 589 -18.40 -30.38 -4.91
N TYR A 590 -17.11 -30.27 -5.22
CA TYR A 590 -16.03 -30.60 -4.31
C TYR A 590 -15.04 -29.42 -4.26
N GLY A 591 -14.58 -29.06 -3.05
CA GLY A 591 -13.66 -27.94 -2.84
C GLY A 591 -14.35 -26.59 -2.55
N ASP A 592 -13.55 -25.53 -2.45
CA ASP A 592 -14.00 -24.19 -2.07
C ASP A 592 -14.49 -23.38 -3.27
N GLY A 593 -15.65 -22.73 -3.16
CA GLY A 593 -16.24 -21.90 -4.22
C GLY A 593 -16.76 -20.56 -3.70
N LYS A 594 -16.61 -19.48 -4.50
CA LYS A 594 -17.07 -18.12 -4.16
C LYS A 594 -18.04 -17.59 -5.22
N PHE A 595 -19.24 -17.19 -4.79
CA PHE A 595 -20.23 -16.50 -5.64
C PHE A 595 -20.26 -15.02 -5.26
N SER A 596 -19.77 -14.13 -6.12
CA SER A 596 -19.46 -12.75 -5.76
C SER A 596 -20.46 -11.70 -6.22
N LYS A 597 -21.40 -12.02 -7.12
CA LYS A 597 -22.45 -11.10 -7.61
C LYS A 597 -23.73 -11.86 -8.00
N GLY A 598 -24.89 -11.40 -7.51
CA GLY A 598 -26.22 -11.94 -7.81
C GLY A 598 -26.86 -12.73 -6.67
N ASN A 599 -28.15 -13.04 -6.81
CA ASN A 599 -28.89 -13.87 -5.86
C ASN A 599 -28.68 -15.35 -6.18
N ILE A 600 -28.39 -16.17 -5.15
CA ILE A 600 -28.49 -17.63 -5.26
C ILE A 600 -29.88 -18.02 -4.77
N THR A 601 -30.73 -18.48 -5.66
CA THR A 601 -32.07 -18.99 -5.32
C THR A 601 -32.03 -20.52 -5.32
N MET A 602 -32.46 -21.13 -4.21
CA MET A 602 -32.64 -22.59 -4.09
C MET A 602 -34.12 -22.92 -3.91
N ASP A 603 -34.74 -23.49 -4.94
CA ASP A 603 -36.09 -24.05 -4.83
C ASP A 603 -36.00 -25.49 -4.31
N GLY A 604 -35.89 -25.63 -2.98
CA GLY A 604 -35.79 -26.93 -2.31
C GLY A 604 -35.17 -26.86 -0.90
N ARG A 605 -34.81 -28.03 -0.35
CA ARG A 605 -34.13 -28.15 0.96
C ARG A 605 -32.61 -28.03 0.78
N LEU A 606 -31.98 -27.21 1.62
CA LEU A 606 -30.52 -27.10 1.75
C LEU A 606 -30.04 -27.86 2.99
N ASP A 607 -29.11 -28.79 2.83
CA ASP A 607 -28.48 -29.56 3.92
C ASP A 607 -26.96 -29.30 3.89
N VAL A 608 -26.43 -28.66 4.94
CA VAL A 608 -25.05 -28.14 4.97
C VAL A 608 -24.37 -28.48 6.28
N LYS A 609 -23.08 -28.83 6.21
CA LYS A 609 -22.27 -29.17 7.39
C LYS A 609 -21.94 -27.94 8.24
N GLU A 610 -21.63 -26.82 7.59
CA GLU A 610 -21.39 -25.51 8.20
C GLU A 610 -21.92 -24.42 7.26
N LEU A 611 -22.54 -23.38 7.80
CA LEU A 611 -23.01 -22.23 7.02
C LEU A 611 -22.44 -20.97 7.66
N TYR A 612 -21.87 -20.06 6.88
CA TYR A 612 -21.37 -18.79 7.37
C TYR A 612 -22.14 -17.65 6.70
N VAL A 613 -22.71 -16.73 7.48
CA VAL A 613 -23.39 -15.53 6.98
C VAL A 613 -22.64 -14.32 7.51
N ASN A 614 -22.16 -13.46 6.61
CA ASN A 614 -21.32 -12.29 6.93
C ASN A 614 -20.06 -12.63 7.74
N GLY A 615 -19.45 -13.78 7.46
CA GLY A 615 -18.24 -14.24 8.16
C GLY A 615 -18.52 -14.89 9.52
N VAL A 616 -19.78 -14.93 9.97
CA VAL A 616 -20.19 -15.58 11.22
C VAL A 616 -20.68 -16.99 10.91
N LYS A 617 -20.09 -17.99 11.56
CA LYS A 617 -20.56 -19.37 11.50
C LYS A 617 -21.95 -19.46 12.13
N ILE A 618 -22.94 -19.86 11.35
CA ILE A 618 -24.23 -20.32 11.83
C ILE A 618 -24.01 -21.76 12.28
N ASP A 619 -23.59 -21.91 13.53
CA ASP A 619 -23.37 -23.21 14.16
C ASP A 619 -24.70 -23.92 14.39
N THR A 620 -24.84 -25.10 13.78
CA THR A 620 -26.00 -25.98 13.97
C THR A 620 -25.70 -27.18 14.88
N ASN A 621 -24.67 -27.14 15.76
CA ASN A 621 -24.49 -28.07 16.89
C ASN A 621 -23.36 -27.63 17.85
N GLY A 622 -23.59 -27.72 19.16
CA GLY A 622 -22.74 -27.14 20.22
C GLY A 622 -21.62 -28.00 20.82
N GLY A 623 -20.99 -27.42 21.86
CA GLY A 623 -20.15 -28.07 22.88
C GLY A 623 -18.64 -28.05 22.64
N GLY A 624 -17.88 -27.36 23.50
CA GLY A 624 -16.42 -27.44 23.52
C GLY A 624 -15.71 -26.41 24.38
N ASN A 625 -15.87 -26.53 25.69
CA ASN A 625 -15.25 -25.73 26.75
C ASN A 625 -13.70 -25.79 26.73
N ASN A 626 -13.02 -24.67 26.99
CA ASN A 626 -11.86 -24.63 27.89
C ASN A 626 -11.53 -23.18 28.26
N GLY A 627 -11.73 -22.87 29.54
CA GLY A 627 -11.44 -21.58 30.14
C GLY A 627 -9.95 -21.27 30.25
N GLY A 628 -9.70 -20.00 30.54
CA GLY A 628 -8.38 -19.45 30.85
C GLY A 628 -8.45 -17.95 30.71
N ASP A 629 -8.30 -17.26 31.84
CA ASP A 629 -8.18 -15.81 32.00
C ASP A 629 -7.73 -15.04 30.76
N ASN A 630 -8.51 -14.01 30.42
CA ASN A 630 -7.90 -12.75 30.04
C ASN A 630 -8.81 -11.58 30.40
N THR A 631 -8.47 -10.99 31.54
CA THR A 631 -8.54 -9.55 31.78
C THR A 631 -8.10 -8.77 30.54
N GLY A 632 -8.95 -7.88 30.02
CA GLY A 632 -8.50 -6.88 29.05
C GLY A 632 -9.55 -6.48 28.02
N GLY A 633 -10.36 -5.47 28.38
CA GLY A 633 -10.79 -4.39 27.52
C GLY A 633 -11.34 -4.72 26.14
N ASN A 634 -12.66 -4.70 26.02
CA ASN A 634 -13.30 -4.07 24.87
C ASN A 634 -14.52 -3.29 25.39
N ASP A 635 -14.27 -2.05 25.79
CA ASP A 635 -15.29 -1.13 26.32
C ASP A 635 -16.25 -0.71 25.20
N ASN A 636 -17.33 -1.48 25.05
CA ASN A 636 -18.44 -1.22 24.13
C ASN A 636 -19.49 -0.28 24.76
N GLY A 637 -19.11 0.98 24.97
CA GLY A 637 -20.07 2.08 25.07
C GLY A 637 -20.52 2.49 26.48
N TRP A 638 -19.84 2.07 27.54
CA TRP A 638 -20.08 2.59 28.89
C TRP A 638 -18.82 3.27 29.45
N ASN A 639 -18.98 4.43 30.10
CA ASN A 639 -17.88 5.32 30.49
C ASN A 639 -17.04 4.83 31.69
N GLY A 640 -17.27 3.61 32.18
CA GLY A 640 -16.52 3.00 33.28
C GLY A 640 -16.55 3.79 34.59
N GLN A 641 -17.52 4.69 34.79
CA GLN A 641 -17.62 5.50 36.00
C GLN A 641 -18.57 4.86 37.02
N TYR A 642 -18.03 4.67 38.23
CA TYR A 642 -18.70 4.04 39.35
C TYR A 642 -18.68 5.00 40.54
N PRO A 643 -19.81 5.16 41.26
CA PRO A 643 -19.79 5.76 42.58
C PRO A 643 -18.78 5.02 43.47
N PRO A 644 -18.12 5.71 44.42
CA PRO A 644 -17.18 5.08 45.36
C PRO A 644 -17.75 3.87 46.12
N GLU A 645 -19.08 3.82 46.28
CA GLU A 645 -19.83 2.74 46.94
C GLU A 645 -19.95 1.47 46.07
N VAL A 646 -19.74 1.57 44.75
CA VAL A 646 -19.78 0.45 43.79
C VAL A 646 -18.37 -0.10 43.59
N THR A 647 -17.99 -1.08 44.41
CA THR A 647 -16.59 -1.52 44.54
C THR A 647 -16.31 -2.89 43.91
N THR A 648 -17.27 -3.81 43.93
CA THR A 648 -17.06 -5.19 43.44
C THR A 648 -17.44 -5.33 41.97
N ASP A 649 -16.78 -6.22 41.21
CA ASP A 649 -17.12 -6.43 39.79
C ASP A 649 -18.55 -6.93 39.60
N ARG A 650 -19.11 -7.61 40.60
CA ARG A 650 -20.53 -7.93 40.67
C ARG A 650 -21.37 -6.66 40.71
N ASP A 651 -21.11 -5.77 41.67
CA ASP A 651 -21.84 -4.50 41.81
C ASP A 651 -21.71 -3.61 40.57
N LYS A 652 -20.55 -3.62 39.92
CA LYS A 652 -20.29 -2.89 38.68
C LYS A 652 -21.21 -3.33 37.55
N ARG A 653 -21.47 -4.64 37.40
CA ARG A 653 -22.41 -5.19 36.39
C ARG A 653 -23.85 -4.73 36.67
N TYR A 654 -24.29 -4.80 37.92
CA TYR A 654 -25.62 -4.33 38.31
C TYR A 654 -25.76 -2.81 38.17
N TRP A 655 -24.70 -2.07 38.51
CA TRP A 655 -24.66 -0.62 38.33
C TRP A 655 -24.77 -0.22 36.86
N GLN A 656 -24.10 -0.95 35.96
CA GLN A 656 -24.24 -0.74 34.51
C GLN A 656 -25.71 -0.88 34.07
N ILE A 657 -26.38 -1.98 34.43
CA ILE A 657 -27.80 -2.20 34.09
C ILE A 657 -28.69 -1.10 34.71
N TRP A 658 -28.44 -0.72 35.96
CA TRP A 658 -29.15 0.35 36.65
C TRP A 658 -29.07 1.67 35.88
N THR A 659 -27.86 2.09 35.51
CA THR A 659 -27.64 3.36 34.80
C THR A 659 -28.31 3.36 33.42
N MET A 660 -28.25 2.25 32.69
CA MET A 660 -28.92 2.09 31.40
C MET A 660 -30.44 2.13 31.53
N ALA A 661 -31.01 1.51 32.57
CA ALA A 661 -32.44 1.53 32.84
C ALA A 661 -32.95 2.93 33.19
N ILE A 662 -32.26 3.65 34.07
CA ILE A 662 -32.63 5.03 34.39
C ILE A 662 -32.51 5.93 33.15
N GLY A 663 -31.44 5.77 32.35
CA GLY A 663 -31.26 6.50 31.09
C GLY A 663 -32.34 6.19 30.03
N ALA A 664 -32.85 4.96 30.00
CA ALA A 664 -33.97 4.56 29.14
C ALA A 664 -35.35 5.00 29.66
N GLY A 665 -35.42 5.72 30.78
CA GLY A 665 -36.66 6.29 31.32
C GLY A 665 -37.42 5.39 32.31
N PHE A 666 -36.77 4.38 32.90
CA PHE A 666 -37.38 3.57 33.96
C PHE A 666 -37.42 4.35 35.27
N THR A 667 -38.47 4.11 36.07
CA THR A 667 -38.43 4.45 37.50
C THR A 667 -37.35 3.64 38.21
N LYS A 668 -36.86 4.14 39.34
CA LYS A 668 -35.88 3.43 40.18
C LYS A 668 -36.38 2.05 40.62
N GLN A 669 -37.68 1.91 40.85
CA GLN A 669 -38.33 0.66 41.24
C GLN A 669 -38.42 -0.33 40.08
N ALA A 670 -38.76 0.13 38.87
CA ALA A 670 -38.76 -0.72 37.67
C ALA A 670 -37.34 -1.13 37.28
N ALA A 671 -36.35 -0.22 37.41
CA ALA A 671 -34.95 -0.54 37.23
C ALA A 671 -34.47 -1.60 38.24
N ALA A 672 -34.80 -1.45 39.53
CA ALA A 672 -34.49 -2.44 40.56
C ALA A 672 -35.12 -3.81 40.29
N ALA A 673 -36.34 -3.83 39.74
CA ALA A 673 -37.01 -5.07 39.33
C ALA A 673 -36.24 -5.82 38.23
N LEU A 674 -35.62 -5.12 37.27
CA LEU A 674 -34.73 -5.75 36.28
C LEU A 674 -33.53 -6.43 36.95
N LEU A 675 -32.92 -5.75 37.93
CA LEU A 675 -31.75 -6.26 38.65
C LEU A 675 -32.06 -7.49 39.48
N GLY A 676 -33.19 -7.47 40.22
CA GLY A 676 -33.63 -8.63 41.00
C GLY A 676 -33.88 -9.86 40.13
N ASN A 677 -34.35 -9.68 38.90
CA ASN A 677 -34.52 -10.78 37.95
C ASN A 677 -33.18 -11.24 37.36
N ALA A 678 -32.35 -10.32 36.87
CA ALA A 678 -31.00 -10.66 36.38
C ALA A 678 -30.16 -11.42 37.43
N GLN A 679 -30.37 -11.13 38.72
CA GLN A 679 -29.75 -11.86 39.81
C GLN A 679 -30.20 -13.32 39.89
N GLY A 680 -31.50 -13.57 39.75
CA GLY A 680 -32.04 -14.93 39.77
C GLY A 680 -31.63 -15.76 38.56
N GLU A 681 -31.43 -15.12 37.42
CA GLU A 681 -31.15 -15.78 36.14
C GLU A 681 -29.65 -16.08 35.93
N SER A 682 -28.77 -15.13 36.21
CA SER A 682 -27.35 -15.26 35.82
C SER A 682 -26.35 -14.57 36.75
N ASP A 683 -26.82 -13.97 37.84
CA ASP A 683 -26.05 -13.00 38.63
C ASP A 683 -25.48 -11.84 37.78
N ALA A 684 -26.29 -11.36 36.85
CA ALA A 684 -25.96 -10.35 35.85
C ALA A 684 -24.69 -10.67 35.03
N ASN A 685 -24.38 -11.96 34.84
CA ASN A 685 -23.24 -12.40 34.04
C ASN A 685 -23.68 -12.49 32.56
N PRO A 686 -23.14 -11.64 31.66
CA PRO A 686 -23.55 -11.62 30.26
C PRO A 686 -23.11 -12.86 29.48
N THR A 687 -22.20 -13.69 30.03
CA THR A 687 -21.76 -14.94 29.39
C THR A 687 -22.20 -16.19 30.16
N ALA A 688 -23.17 -16.08 31.08
CA ALA A 688 -23.74 -17.25 31.72
C ALA A 688 -24.40 -18.17 30.69
N ASP A 689 -24.11 -19.45 30.74
CA ASP A 689 -24.65 -20.47 29.82
C ASP A 689 -25.15 -21.66 30.65
N GLU A 690 -26.46 -21.83 30.73
CA GLU A 690 -27.08 -22.90 31.52
C GLU A 690 -26.85 -24.30 30.92
N GLY A 691 -26.67 -24.37 29.60
CA GLY A 691 -26.59 -25.61 28.85
C GLY A 691 -25.21 -25.95 28.34
N ASN A 692 -24.21 -25.08 28.60
CA ASN A 692 -22.88 -25.15 27.99
C ASN A 692 -22.96 -25.31 26.45
N GLY A 693 -23.84 -24.51 25.83
CA GLY A 693 -24.11 -24.50 24.39
C GLY A 693 -25.15 -25.52 23.91
N ALA A 694 -25.81 -26.25 24.81
CA ALA A 694 -26.89 -27.17 24.45
C ALA A 694 -28.18 -26.43 24.01
N PRO A 695 -28.93 -26.95 23.02
CA PRO A 695 -30.22 -26.40 22.62
C PRO A 695 -31.26 -26.44 23.76
N GLY A 696 -32.10 -25.40 23.84
CA GLY A 696 -33.17 -25.30 24.83
C GLY A 696 -32.76 -24.85 26.24
N PHE A 697 -31.51 -24.41 26.41
CA PHE A 697 -31.01 -23.79 27.65
C PHE A 697 -30.74 -22.30 27.45
N GLY A 698 -30.82 -21.52 28.53
CA GLY A 698 -30.64 -20.08 28.51
C GLY A 698 -29.19 -19.62 28.31
N TYR A 699 -29.05 -18.38 27.86
CA TYR A 699 -27.76 -17.68 27.80
C TYR A 699 -27.89 -16.20 28.19
N GLY A 700 -26.90 -15.65 28.88
CA GLY A 700 -26.76 -14.23 29.17
C GLY A 700 -27.53 -13.73 30.40
N VAL A 701 -27.62 -12.40 30.54
CA VAL A 701 -28.09 -11.68 31.73
C VAL A 701 -29.48 -12.14 32.20
N TRP A 702 -30.41 -12.30 31.26
CA TRP A 702 -31.79 -12.74 31.51
C TRP A 702 -32.08 -14.14 30.93
N GLN A 703 -31.05 -14.98 30.75
CA GLN A 703 -31.18 -16.37 30.27
C GLN A 703 -32.07 -16.52 29.01
N TRP A 704 -31.65 -15.88 27.92
CA TRP A 704 -32.37 -15.93 26.63
C TRP A 704 -32.52 -17.37 26.16
N THR A 705 -33.74 -17.89 26.19
CA THR A 705 -34.01 -19.30 25.92
C THR A 705 -34.93 -19.47 24.71
N ASP A 706 -34.52 -20.31 23.77
CA ASP A 706 -35.40 -20.79 22.71
C ASP A 706 -36.35 -21.84 23.28
N SER A 707 -37.59 -21.44 23.54
CA SER A 707 -38.62 -22.30 24.11
C SER A 707 -39.01 -23.49 23.22
N THR A 708 -38.63 -23.49 21.94
CA THR A 708 -38.82 -24.63 21.03
C THR A 708 -37.74 -25.71 21.20
N GLY A 709 -36.63 -25.38 21.87
CA GLY A 709 -35.46 -26.24 22.00
C GLY A 709 -34.66 -26.41 20.70
N ALA A 710 -34.93 -25.62 19.67
CA ALA A 710 -34.28 -25.76 18.37
C ALA A 710 -32.85 -25.19 18.35
N THR A 711 -32.57 -24.16 19.15
CA THR A 711 -31.27 -23.50 19.23
C THR A 711 -30.77 -23.36 20.66
N SER A 712 -29.45 -23.19 20.84
CA SER A 712 -28.89 -22.81 22.14
C SER A 712 -29.27 -21.36 22.47
N GLY A 713 -29.33 -21.01 23.75
CA GLY A 713 -29.70 -19.66 24.18
C GLY A 713 -28.85 -18.57 23.55
N ARG A 714 -27.55 -18.81 23.36
CA ARG A 714 -26.64 -17.84 22.72
C ARG A 714 -26.99 -17.60 21.25
N VAL A 715 -27.28 -18.68 20.50
CA VAL A 715 -27.69 -18.58 19.09
C VAL A 715 -29.06 -17.90 18.98
N TYR A 716 -29.99 -18.25 19.86
CA TYR A 716 -31.29 -17.60 19.95
C TYR A 716 -31.17 -16.09 20.19
N MET A 717 -30.34 -15.69 21.16
CA MET A 717 -30.06 -14.30 21.47
C MET A 717 -29.47 -13.55 20.27
N ILE A 718 -28.46 -14.09 19.59
CA ILE A 718 -27.84 -13.48 18.41
C ILE A 718 -28.85 -13.32 17.27
N ASN A 719 -29.73 -14.29 17.07
CA ASN A 719 -30.80 -14.20 16.07
C ASN A 719 -31.78 -13.06 16.39
N LEU A 720 -32.11 -12.85 17.66
CA LEU A 720 -32.93 -11.73 18.08
C LEU A 720 -32.19 -10.39 17.93
N MET A 721 -30.91 -10.30 18.30
CA MET A 721 -30.08 -9.10 18.09
C MET A 721 -30.01 -8.72 16.61
N THR A 722 -29.83 -9.71 15.75
CA THR A 722 -29.81 -9.51 14.29
C THR A 722 -31.15 -8.96 13.80
N LYS A 723 -32.28 -9.50 14.28
CA LYS A 723 -33.63 -8.97 13.94
C LYS A 723 -33.85 -7.55 14.46
N ALA A 724 -33.26 -7.23 15.61
CA ALA A 724 -33.31 -5.91 16.21
C ALA A 724 -32.35 -4.89 15.55
N GLY A 725 -31.51 -5.32 14.60
CA GLY A 725 -30.47 -4.47 14.00
C GLY A 725 -29.32 -4.14 14.97
N ILE A 726 -29.16 -4.90 16.04
CA ILE A 726 -28.12 -4.71 17.05
C ILE A 726 -26.86 -5.44 16.59
N SER A 727 -25.80 -4.68 16.31
CA SER A 727 -24.49 -5.20 15.87
C SER A 727 -23.44 -5.20 16.98
N ASP A 728 -23.82 -4.86 18.22
CA ASP A 728 -22.92 -4.85 19.38
C ASP A 728 -22.49 -6.27 19.77
N ASP A 729 -21.41 -6.38 20.56
CA ASP A 729 -20.91 -7.66 21.05
C ASP A 729 -21.95 -8.36 21.97
N PRO A 730 -22.47 -9.55 21.60
CA PRO A 730 -23.52 -10.25 22.33
C PRO A 730 -23.14 -10.60 23.77
N ASP A 731 -21.84 -10.70 24.06
CA ASP A 731 -21.31 -11.12 25.36
C ASP A 731 -21.18 -9.94 26.34
N THR A 732 -21.80 -8.80 26.01
CA THR A 732 -21.82 -7.58 26.83
C THR A 732 -23.20 -7.26 27.39
N ILE A 733 -23.23 -6.70 28.61
CA ILE A 733 -24.46 -6.20 29.25
C ILE A 733 -25.15 -5.14 28.37
N ALA A 734 -24.37 -4.29 27.70
CA ALA A 734 -24.89 -3.21 26.89
C ALA A 734 -25.70 -3.72 25.68
N ALA A 735 -25.16 -4.71 24.96
CA ALA A 735 -25.86 -5.33 23.83
C ALA A 735 -27.14 -6.04 24.28
N GLN A 736 -27.06 -6.77 25.39
CA GLN A 736 -28.22 -7.51 25.92
C GLN A 736 -29.30 -6.59 26.47
N PHE A 737 -28.94 -5.43 27.05
CA PHE A 737 -29.90 -4.43 27.47
C PHE A 737 -30.60 -3.76 26.27
N LYS A 738 -29.87 -3.43 25.19
CA LYS A 738 -30.48 -2.97 23.93
C LYS A 738 -31.44 -4.02 23.37
N LEU A 739 -31.05 -5.30 23.42
CA LEU A 739 -31.93 -6.39 23.03
C LEU A 739 -33.17 -6.47 23.92
N LEU A 740 -33.05 -6.32 25.23
CA LEU A 740 -34.20 -6.27 26.15
C LEU A 740 -35.18 -5.17 25.76
N MET A 741 -34.67 -3.96 25.50
CA MET A 741 -35.49 -2.81 25.12
C MET A 741 -36.25 -3.02 23.81
N TRP A 742 -35.67 -3.76 22.86
CA TRP A 742 -36.35 -4.13 21.62
C TRP A 742 -37.29 -5.33 21.81
N HIS A 743 -36.82 -6.42 22.41
CA HIS A 743 -37.51 -7.70 22.43
C HIS A 743 -38.71 -7.72 23.38
N ALA A 744 -38.65 -7.00 24.50
CA ALA A 744 -39.77 -6.90 25.44
C ALA A 744 -41.05 -6.39 24.75
N PRO A 745 -41.09 -5.21 24.09
CA PRO A 745 -42.27 -4.78 23.36
C PRO A 745 -42.51 -5.58 22.07
N ASN A 746 -41.51 -6.27 21.51
CA ASN A 746 -41.61 -7.06 20.28
C ASN A 746 -41.83 -8.56 20.53
N GLY A 747 -42.73 -8.89 21.47
CA GLY A 747 -43.29 -10.23 21.61
C GLY A 747 -42.85 -11.02 22.85
N GLN A 748 -41.79 -10.59 23.55
CA GLN A 748 -41.41 -11.25 24.80
C GLN A 748 -42.29 -10.83 25.99
N TRP A 749 -42.76 -9.58 26.06
CA TRP A 749 -43.60 -9.11 27.16
C TRP A 749 -45.08 -9.42 26.91
N ILE A 750 -45.68 -10.26 27.75
CA ILE A 750 -47.10 -10.65 27.65
C ILE A 750 -47.80 -10.30 28.96
N ALA A 751 -48.65 -9.27 28.94
CA ALA A 751 -49.38 -8.83 30.13
C ALA A 751 -50.36 -9.92 30.61
N THR A 752 -50.22 -10.33 31.86
CA THR A 752 -51.11 -11.30 32.51
C THR A 752 -52.29 -10.62 33.20
N SER A 753 -53.33 -11.38 33.54
CA SER A 753 -54.48 -10.84 34.29
C SER A 753 -54.12 -10.36 35.71
N ALA A 754 -53.10 -10.97 36.32
CA ALA A 754 -52.59 -10.57 37.63
C ALA A 754 -51.75 -9.28 37.56
N TYR A 755 -51.03 -9.07 36.45
CA TYR A 755 -50.18 -7.90 36.23
C TYR A 755 -50.43 -7.31 34.84
N PRO A 756 -51.56 -6.59 34.65
CA PRO A 756 -52.01 -6.13 33.33
C PRO A 756 -51.30 -4.85 32.87
N TYR A 757 -49.97 -4.84 32.91
CA TYR A 757 -49.14 -3.71 32.52
C TYR A 757 -48.51 -3.97 31.14
N THR A 758 -48.62 -3.00 30.24
CA THR A 758 -47.79 -2.93 29.01
C THR A 758 -46.32 -2.68 29.38
N TRP A 759 -45.39 -2.92 28.45
CA TRP A 759 -43.97 -2.63 28.66
C TRP A 759 -43.73 -1.18 29.11
N THR A 760 -44.35 -0.21 28.44
CA THR A 760 -44.27 1.21 28.81
C THR A 760 -44.88 1.51 30.19
N GLN A 761 -45.97 0.84 30.57
CA GLN A 761 -46.53 0.99 31.91
C GLN A 761 -45.63 0.36 32.99
N PHE A 762 -44.99 -0.77 32.69
CA PHE A 762 -44.02 -1.41 33.57
C PHE A 762 -42.84 -0.49 33.87
N MET A 763 -42.26 0.16 32.86
CA MET A 763 -41.17 1.14 33.02
C MET A 763 -41.51 2.26 34.01
N ASN A 764 -42.80 2.56 34.20
CA ASN A 764 -43.30 3.63 35.04
C ASN A 764 -43.85 3.16 36.41
N LEU A 765 -43.72 1.87 36.77
CA LEU A 765 -44.21 1.37 38.06
C LEU A 765 -43.38 1.90 39.22
N THR A 766 -44.03 2.41 40.26
CA THR A 766 -43.37 2.97 41.44
C THR A 766 -43.44 2.07 42.68
N ASP A 767 -44.15 0.95 42.60
CA ASP A 767 -44.18 -0.07 43.65
C ASP A 767 -43.26 -1.22 43.25
N ILE A 768 -42.23 -1.48 44.07
CA ILE A 768 -41.15 -2.41 43.74
C ILE A 768 -41.61 -3.87 43.77
N ASN A 769 -42.53 -4.22 44.67
CA ASN A 769 -43.11 -5.56 44.74
C ASN A 769 -43.90 -5.84 43.46
N THR A 770 -44.74 -4.89 43.07
CA THR A 770 -45.53 -4.95 41.83
C THR A 770 -44.63 -5.00 40.60
N ALA A 771 -43.57 -4.18 40.54
CA ALA A 771 -42.64 -4.17 39.42
C ALA A 771 -41.86 -5.49 39.28
N ALA A 772 -41.29 -6.01 40.37
CA ALA A 772 -40.56 -7.27 40.36
C ALA A 772 -41.45 -8.45 39.94
N GLN A 773 -42.65 -8.53 40.49
CA GLN A 773 -43.60 -9.59 40.15
C GLN A 773 -44.19 -9.43 38.75
N ALA A 774 -44.40 -8.20 38.27
CA ALA A 774 -44.84 -7.95 36.89
C ALA A 774 -43.78 -8.40 35.89
N PHE A 775 -42.49 -8.16 36.15
CA PHE A 775 -41.42 -8.65 35.27
C PHE A 775 -41.35 -10.18 35.25
N VAL A 776 -41.41 -10.82 36.42
CA VAL A 776 -41.47 -12.29 36.52
C VAL A 776 -42.66 -12.85 35.74
N ALA A 777 -43.85 -12.29 35.95
CA ALA A 777 -45.08 -12.79 35.36
C ALA A 777 -45.21 -12.51 33.86
N ASN A 778 -44.72 -11.35 33.39
CA ASN A 778 -44.98 -10.88 32.03
C ASN A 778 -43.78 -11.04 31.09
N PHE A 779 -42.54 -11.08 31.60
CA PHE A 779 -41.33 -11.25 30.78
C PHE A 779 -40.76 -12.68 30.91
N GLU A 780 -40.38 -13.08 32.12
CA GLU A 780 -39.67 -14.35 32.35
C GLU A 780 -40.59 -15.56 32.20
N ARG A 781 -41.81 -15.47 32.75
CA ARG A 781 -42.81 -16.55 32.79
C ARG A 781 -42.19 -17.91 33.21
N PRO A 782 -41.51 -17.97 34.37
CA PRO A 782 -40.91 -19.19 34.85
C PRO A 782 -41.99 -20.22 35.22
N ARG A 783 -41.62 -21.50 35.19
CA ARG A 783 -42.53 -22.59 35.59
C ARG A 783 -42.95 -22.49 37.06
N ASP A 784 -42.00 -22.14 37.91
CA ASP A 784 -42.17 -22.03 39.36
C ASP A 784 -42.15 -20.54 39.76
N PRO A 785 -42.96 -20.10 40.74
CA PRO A 785 -42.94 -18.72 41.18
C PRO A 785 -41.66 -18.39 41.95
N HIS A 786 -41.08 -17.21 41.70
CA HIS A 786 -39.82 -16.76 42.30
C HIS A 786 -40.01 -15.52 43.19
N PRO A 787 -40.64 -15.65 44.37
CA PRO A 787 -40.87 -14.52 45.27
C PRO A 787 -39.57 -13.88 45.79
N GLU A 788 -38.47 -14.61 45.83
CA GLU A 788 -37.15 -14.13 46.26
C GLU A 788 -36.61 -12.98 45.39
N ARG A 789 -37.01 -12.90 44.11
CA ARG A 789 -36.60 -11.82 43.21
C ARG A 789 -37.12 -10.45 43.64
N THR A 790 -38.22 -10.42 44.38
CA THR A 790 -38.74 -9.20 45.00
C THR A 790 -37.82 -8.71 46.12
N THR A 791 -37.29 -9.63 46.95
CA THR A 791 -36.32 -9.30 48.00
C THR A 791 -35.04 -8.75 47.38
N TRP A 792 -34.51 -9.40 46.34
CA TRP A 792 -33.30 -8.92 45.66
C TRP A 792 -33.51 -7.57 44.96
N ALA A 793 -34.68 -7.35 44.33
CA ALA A 793 -35.02 -6.05 43.78
C ALA A 793 -34.99 -4.98 44.88
N GLN A 794 -35.57 -5.25 46.06
CA GLN A 794 -35.53 -4.34 47.21
C GLN A 794 -34.10 -4.05 47.68
N GLU A 795 -33.25 -5.07 47.77
CA GLU A 795 -31.83 -4.92 48.14
C GLU A 795 -31.07 -4.02 47.14
N TRP A 796 -31.24 -4.23 45.83
CA TRP A 796 -30.61 -3.38 44.81
C TRP A 796 -31.15 -1.96 44.80
N TYR A 797 -32.47 -1.80 45.01
CA TYR A 797 -33.08 -0.49 45.16
C TYR A 797 -32.48 0.26 46.34
N ASP A 798 -32.42 -0.36 47.52
CA ASP A 798 -31.84 0.27 48.71
C ASP A 798 -30.36 0.59 48.54
N LYS A 799 -29.64 -0.21 47.74
CA LYS A 799 -28.22 0.01 47.43
C LYS A 799 -27.99 1.18 46.46
N PHE A 800 -28.84 1.36 45.45
CA PHE A 800 -28.57 2.30 44.35
C PHE A 800 -29.47 3.53 44.30
N LYS A 801 -30.62 3.54 44.99
CA LYS A 801 -31.61 4.63 44.91
C LYS A 801 -31.06 5.99 45.29
N ASP A 802 -30.08 6.05 46.19
CA ASP A 802 -29.50 7.29 46.71
C ASP A 802 -28.13 7.61 46.08
N LEU A 803 -27.63 6.73 45.20
CA LEU A 803 -26.39 6.98 44.47
C LEU A 803 -26.65 7.86 43.25
N GLU A 804 -25.81 8.88 43.08
CA GLU A 804 -25.82 9.69 41.87
C GLU A 804 -25.19 8.91 40.70
N ILE A 805 -25.88 8.86 39.57
CA ILE A 805 -25.28 8.36 38.33
C ILE A 805 -24.23 9.40 37.92
N PRO A 806 -22.94 9.03 37.80
CA PRO A 806 -21.92 9.95 37.30
C PRO A 806 -22.33 10.36 35.89
N ALA A 807 -22.85 11.58 35.77
CA ALA A 807 -23.19 12.14 34.48
C ALA A 807 -21.91 12.15 33.64
N SER A 808 -21.98 11.69 32.38
CA SER A 808 -21.21 12.41 31.36
C SER A 808 -21.61 13.86 31.58
N LYS A 809 -20.66 14.74 31.93
CA LYS A 809 -20.93 16.17 32.11
C LYS A 809 -21.85 16.56 30.96
N GLY A 810 -23.10 16.96 31.26
CA GLY A 810 -24.16 17.06 30.25
C GLY A 810 -23.73 17.86 29.03
N TYR A 811 -24.52 17.83 27.96
CA TYR A 811 -24.19 18.54 26.73
C TYR A 811 -23.86 20.01 27.00
N ILE A 812 -22.64 20.42 26.66
CA ILE A 812 -22.18 21.79 26.82
C ILE A 812 -22.43 22.57 25.53
N LYS A 813 -22.57 23.89 25.65
CA LYS A 813 -22.62 24.79 24.50
C LYS A 813 -21.43 24.53 23.57
N PRO A 814 -21.64 24.30 22.25
CA PRO A 814 -20.59 23.95 21.31
C PRO A 814 -19.76 25.17 20.85
N ILE A 815 -20.08 26.38 21.32
CA ILE A 815 -19.34 27.62 21.08
C ILE A 815 -19.32 28.45 22.37
N ALA A 816 -18.38 29.39 22.50
CA ALA A 816 -18.30 30.26 23.66
C ALA A 816 -19.36 31.38 23.63
N ASP A 817 -19.84 31.79 24.81
CA ASP A 817 -20.71 32.95 24.98
C ASP A 817 -20.03 34.26 24.49
N PRO A 818 -20.81 35.25 24.01
CA PRO A 818 -22.27 35.27 23.94
C PRO A 818 -22.82 34.47 22.76
N ILE A 819 -23.81 33.61 22.99
CA ILE A 819 -24.50 32.88 21.92
C ILE A 819 -25.79 33.59 21.55
N ARG A 820 -26.02 33.76 20.24
CA ARG A 820 -27.32 34.12 19.70
C ARG A 820 -27.81 33.00 18.79
N VAL A 821 -29.01 32.50 19.05
CA VAL A 821 -29.73 31.63 18.12
C VAL A 821 -30.32 32.49 17.00
N THR A 822 -29.92 32.23 15.76
CA THR A 822 -30.41 32.95 14.57
C THR A 822 -31.54 32.23 13.86
N SER A 823 -31.65 30.90 14.04
CA SER A 823 -32.77 30.11 13.56
C SER A 823 -33.03 28.95 14.51
N GLU A 824 -34.29 28.79 14.92
CA GLU A 824 -34.75 27.72 15.81
C GLU A 824 -35.01 26.41 15.04
N PHE A 825 -35.04 25.30 15.77
CA PHE A 825 -35.43 23.98 15.26
C PHE A 825 -36.91 23.92 14.86
N GLY A 826 -37.23 23.16 13.82
CA GLY A 826 -38.60 22.89 13.37
C GLY A 826 -38.98 23.55 12.03
N TRP A 827 -40.27 23.56 11.70
CA TRP A 827 -40.76 24.10 10.43
C TRP A 827 -40.58 25.62 10.33
N ARG A 828 -39.86 26.08 9.30
CA ARG A 828 -39.60 27.49 9.02
C ARG A 828 -39.81 27.83 7.55
N THR A 829 -39.84 29.12 7.24
CA THR A 829 -39.65 29.58 5.85
C THR A 829 -38.16 29.65 5.58
N SER A 830 -37.69 28.90 4.58
CA SER A 830 -36.28 28.82 4.18
C SER A 830 -35.75 30.21 3.85
N PRO A 831 -34.67 30.68 4.49
CA PRO A 831 -34.05 31.97 4.17
C PRO A 831 -33.32 31.94 2.82
N ILE A 832 -33.07 30.76 2.26
CA ILE A 832 -32.38 30.56 0.98
C ILE A 832 -33.39 30.42 -0.17
N THR A 833 -34.41 29.59 0.01
CA THR A 833 -35.34 29.24 -1.08
C THR A 833 -36.69 29.94 -0.99
N GLY A 834 -37.04 30.51 0.17
CA GLY A 834 -38.36 31.09 0.43
C GLY A 834 -39.50 30.07 0.59
N ALA A 835 -39.22 28.78 0.45
CA ALA A 835 -40.19 27.70 0.63
C ALA A 835 -40.31 27.26 2.10
N GLN A 836 -41.38 26.57 2.47
CA GLN A 836 -41.49 25.95 3.79
C GLN A 836 -40.55 24.74 3.88
N GLU A 837 -39.67 24.73 4.87
CA GLU A 837 -38.70 23.66 5.11
C GLU A 837 -38.64 23.28 6.60
N PHE A 838 -38.26 22.04 6.89
CA PHE A 838 -38.02 21.61 8.26
C PHE A 838 -36.54 21.85 8.61
N HIS A 839 -36.30 22.71 9.59
CA HIS A 839 -34.96 22.98 10.12
C HIS A 839 -34.60 21.93 11.17
N ASN A 840 -33.76 20.99 10.78
CA ASN A 840 -33.36 19.82 11.56
C ASN A 840 -32.22 20.09 12.56
N GLY A 841 -31.98 21.36 12.88
CA GLY A 841 -30.99 21.81 13.85
C GLY A 841 -31.31 23.20 14.38
N ILE A 842 -30.32 23.83 15.02
CA ILE A 842 -30.37 25.22 15.47
C ILE A 842 -29.16 25.97 14.90
N ASP A 843 -29.36 27.22 14.48
CA ASP A 843 -28.28 28.03 13.93
C ASP A 843 -27.73 28.96 15.02
N LEU A 844 -26.45 28.81 15.36
CA LEU A 844 -25.78 29.51 16.45
C LEU A 844 -24.70 30.48 15.91
N VAL A 845 -24.66 31.69 16.46
CA VAL A 845 -23.61 32.67 16.18
C VAL A 845 -23.08 33.28 17.48
N ASN A 846 -21.81 33.66 17.53
CA ASN A 846 -21.27 34.49 18.62
C ASN A 846 -20.72 35.85 18.15
N GLY A 847 -20.78 36.13 16.84
CA GLY A 847 -20.29 37.38 16.24
C GLY A 847 -18.80 37.41 15.86
N ASN A 848 -18.04 36.32 16.05
CA ASN A 848 -16.64 36.21 15.62
C ASN A 848 -16.48 35.23 14.43
N PRO A 849 -15.84 35.65 13.32
CA PRO A 849 -15.62 34.82 12.13
C PRO A 849 -14.75 33.58 12.36
N ASN A 850 -13.96 33.53 13.43
CA ASN A 850 -13.08 32.39 13.76
C ASN A 850 -13.50 31.66 15.04
N THR A 851 -14.80 31.60 15.31
CA THR A 851 -15.33 30.99 16.54
C THR A 851 -14.94 29.52 16.63
N PRO A 852 -14.20 29.10 17.66
CA PRO A 852 -13.95 27.68 17.91
C PRO A 852 -15.24 26.93 18.18
N ILE A 853 -15.37 25.77 17.54
CA ILE A 853 -16.43 24.80 17.79
C ILE A 853 -15.86 23.72 18.70
N PHE A 854 -16.58 23.39 19.75
CA PHE A 854 -16.22 22.38 20.74
C PHE A 854 -17.17 21.19 20.69
N ALA A 855 -16.66 20.00 20.98
CA ALA A 855 -17.48 18.81 21.21
C ALA A 855 -18.43 19.06 22.39
N SER A 856 -19.73 18.90 22.16
CA SER A 856 -20.77 19.14 23.16
C SER A 856 -20.78 18.08 24.27
N ALA A 857 -20.33 16.86 23.98
CA ALA A 857 -20.14 15.80 24.96
C ALA A 857 -18.99 14.87 24.54
N ASP A 858 -18.54 14.02 25.47
CA ASP A 858 -17.56 12.96 25.17
C ASP A 858 -18.13 12.02 24.09
N GLY A 859 -17.29 11.55 23.17
CA GLY A 859 -17.76 10.65 22.11
C GLY A 859 -16.71 10.24 21.08
N GLU A 860 -17.18 9.60 20.02
CA GLU A 860 -16.36 9.18 18.87
C GLU A 860 -16.80 9.92 17.60
N VAL A 861 -15.84 10.49 16.88
CA VAL A 861 -16.07 11.16 15.61
C VAL A 861 -16.37 10.12 14.53
N ILE A 862 -17.57 10.14 13.97
CA ILE A 862 -17.98 9.20 12.92
C ILE A 862 -17.96 9.82 11.52
N VAL A 863 -17.95 11.16 11.45
CA VAL A 863 -17.72 11.93 10.21
C VAL A 863 -16.87 13.16 10.50
N ALA A 864 -15.95 13.48 9.58
CA ALA A 864 -15.10 14.67 9.62
C ALA A 864 -14.78 15.15 8.20
N GLY A 865 -15.18 16.37 7.84
CA GLY A 865 -14.73 17.07 6.63
C GLY A 865 -15.29 16.56 5.29
N ASP A 866 -16.38 15.80 5.29
CA ASP A 866 -16.97 15.26 4.06
C ASP A 866 -18.02 16.20 3.46
N ALA A 867 -17.62 17.02 2.48
CA ALA A 867 -18.51 17.92 1.75
C ALA A 867 -19.46 17.21 0.76
N ASN A 868 -19.30 15.90 0.54
CA ASN A 868 -20.06 15.16 -0.49
C ASN A 868 -21.32 14.48 0.05
N TYR A 869 -21.60 14.53 1.36
CA TYR A 869 -22.67 13.71 1.94
C TYR A 869 -24.06 14.36 1.82
N PHE A 870 -24.15 15.68 1.97
CA PHE A 870 -25.23 16.47 1.40
C PHE A 870 -24.69 17.87 1.08
N ASP A 871 -24.88 18.33 -0.15
CA ASP A 871 -24.39 19.64 -0.62
C ASP A 871 -24.78 20.81 0.30
N TRP A 872 -25.80 20.64 1.15
CA TRP A 872 -26.32 21.67 2.04
C TRP A 872 -25.54 21.89 3.34
N TYR A 873 -24.75 20.92 3.82
CA TYR A 873 -24.03 21.04 5.11
C TYR A 873 -22.64 21.68 5.01
N GLY A 874 -22.03 21.67 3.81
CA GLY A 874 -20.61 22.03 3.64
C GLY A 874 -19.68 21.10 4.44
N ASN A 875 -18.62 21.65 5.04
CA ASN A 875 -17.78 20.86 5.94
C ASN A 875 -18.54 20.58 7.23
N TRP A 876 -18.52 19.32 7.65
CA TRP A 876 -19.24 18.89 8.84
C TRP A 876 -18.51 17.83 9.67
N THR A 877 -18.88 17.78 10.95
CA THR A 877 -18.41 16.79 11.93
C THR A 877 -19.62 16.13 12.59
N VAL A 878 -19.57 14.83 12.84
CA VAL A 878 -20.56 14.11 13.69
C VAL A 878 -19.87 13.34 14.77
N ILE A 879 -20.39 13.44 15.98
CA ILE A 879 -19.92 12.71 17.15
C ILE A 879 -21.03 11.78 17.64
N LYS A 880 -20.71 10.51 17.86
CA LYS A 880 -21.56 9.53 18.54
C LYS A 880 -21.25 9.54 20.04
N HIS A 881 -22.28 9.65 20.87
CA HIS A 881 -22.18 9.74 22.31
C HIS A 881 -22.56 8.43 23.01
N ALA A 882 -22.18 8.30 24.28
CA ALA A 882 -22.40 7.09 25.07
C ALA A 882 -23.87 6.86 25.45
N ASP A 883 -24.68 7.93 25.50
CA ASP A 883 -26.13 7.87 25.73
C ASP A 883 -26.92 7.42 24.48
N GLY A 884 -26.24 7.16 23.36
CA GLY A 884 -26.84 6.72 22.10
C GLY A 884 -27.18 7.87 21.14
N MET A 885 -27.03 9.12 21.57
CA MET A 885 -27.28 10.29 20.72
C MET A 885 -26.09 10.60 19.81
N TYR A 886 -26.37 11.41 18.78
CA TYR A 886 -25.39 11.97 17.88
C TYR A 886 -25.52 13.49 17.88
N THR A 887 -24.38 14.18 17.87
CA THR A 887 -24.34 15.63 17.62
C THR A 887 -23.68 15.93 16.28
N GLY A 888 -24.31 16.80 15.49
CA GLY A 888 -23.83 17.23 14.18
C GLY A 888 -23.42 18.71 14.18
N TYR A 889 -22.30 19.03 13.54
CA TYR A 889 -21.70 20.36 13.48
C TYR A 889 -21.39 20.71 12.03
N ALA A 890 -22.15 21.61 11.41
CA ALA A 890 -22.04 21.92 9.98
C ALA A 890 -21.60 23.36 9.70
N HIS A 891 -21.38 23.66 8.41
CA HIS A 891 -20.86 24.93 7.87
C HIS A 891 -19.45 25.30 8.36
N GLN A 892 -18.63 24.33 8.77
CA GLN A 892 -17.33 24.59 9.38
C GLN A 892 -16.33 25.19 8.37
N SER A 893 -15.62 26.26 8.73
CA SER A 893 -14.52 26.77 7.88
C SER A 893 -13.31 25.85 7.91
N ARG A 894 -13.12 25.12 9.02
CA ARG A 894 -12.05 24.15 9.24
C ARG A 894 -12.52 23.03 10.16
N VAL A 895 -12.09 21.80 9.87
CA VAL A 895 -12.31 20.62 10.71
C VAL A 895 -10.98 20.22 11.34
N ASP A 896 -10.92 20.14 12.67
CA ASP A 896 -9.68 19.90 13.44
C ASP A 896 -9.55 18.44 13.93
N VAL A 897 -10.48 17.56 13.55
CA VAL A 897 -10.56 16.16 13.97
C VAL A 897 -10.65 15.18 12.79
N SER A 898 -10.42 13.90 13.04
CA SER A 898 -10.51 12.82 12.04
C SER A 898 -11.54 11.75 12.43
N LYS A 899 -12.12 11.06 11.45
CA LYS A 899 -13.03 9.92 11.69
C LYS A 899 -12.34 8.83 12.52
N GLY A 900 -13.05 8.31 13.52
CA GLY A 900 -12.57 7.35 14.52
C GLY A 900 -11.90 7.98 15.75
N GLN A 901 -11.67 9.29 15.76
CA GLN A 901 -11.05 9.98 16.90
C GLN A 901 -12.01 10.03 18.10
N LYS A 902 -11.52 9.64 19.29
CA LYS A 902 -12.21 9.89 20.56
C LYS A 902 -12.00 11.33 20.99
N VAL A 903 -13.08 12.00 21.40
CA VAL A 903 -13.06 13.40 21.81
C VAL A 903 -13.73 13.55 23.17
N THR A 904 -13.28 14.52 23.95
CA THR A 904 -13.89 14.89 25.25
C THR A 904 -14.72 16.16 25.13
N ALA A 905 -15.76 16.32 25.94
CA ALA A 905 -16.57 17.53 26.02
C ALA A 905 -15.67 18.77 26.21
N GLY A 906 -15.88 19.79 25.38
CA GLY A 906 -15.06 21.01 25.38
C GLY A 906 -13.78 20.93 24.54
N GLN A 907 -13.45 19.77 23.97
CA GLN A 907 -12.36 19.67 23.01
C GLN A 907 -12.74 20.40 21.72
N GLN A 908 -11.85 21.24 21.20
CA GLN A 908 -12.07 21.90 19.92
C GLN A 908 -12.09 20.87 18.78
N ILE A 909 -13.11 20.96 17.93
CA ILE A 909 -13.33 20.05 16.79
C ILE A 909 -13.30 20.76 15.44
N GLY A 910 -13.32 22.09 15.42
CA GLY A 910 -13.23 22.88 14.21
C GLY A 910 -13.49 24.36 14.45
N LEU A 911 -13.65 25.11 13.37
CA LEU A 911 -14.03 26.52 13.41
C LEU A 911 -15.37 26.75 12.70
N MET A 912 -16.16 27.68 13.24
CA MET A 912 -17.37 28.19 12.60
C MET A 912 -17.02 28.79 11.23
N GLY A 913 -17.94 28.70 10.29
CA GLY A 913 -17.74 29.21 8.95
C GLY A 913 -19.06 29.39 8.20
N THR A 914 -18.95 29.37 6.87
CA THR A 914 -20.08 29.55 5.94
C THR A 914 -19.93 28.62 4.73
N THR A 915 -19.38 27.42 4.92
CA THR A 915 -19.22 26.45 3.82
C THR A 915 -20.56 25.81 3.47
N GLY A 916 -20.86 25.66 2.17
CA GLY A 916 -22.16 25.19 1.69
C GLY A 916 -23.20 26.31 1.60
N PRO A 917 -24.47 25.99 1.27
CA PRO A 917 -25.60 26.91 1.24
C PRO A 917 -25.84 27.57 2.61
N SER A 918 -25.27 28.74 2.80
CA SER A 918 -25.34 29.50 4.04
C SER A 918 -25.55 30.98 3.72
N THR A 919 -26.35 31.68 4.54
CA THR A 919 -26.63 33.12 4.36
C THR A 919 -25.65 34.02 5.13
N GLY A 920 -24.72 33.43 5.88
CA GLY A 920 -23.68 34.09 6.67
C GLY A 920 -23.01 33.15 7.65
N GLU A 921 -21.93 33.57 8.31
CA GLU A 921 -21.19 32.71 9.25
C GLU A 921 -22.04 32.30 10.45
N HIS A 922 -22.25 31.00 10.63
CA HIS A 922 -22.95 30.39 11.75
C HIS A 922 -22.57 28.92 11.90
N LEU A 923 -22.85 28.34 13.07
CA LEU A 923 -22.82 26.90 13.30
C LEU A 923 -24.25 26.36 13.21
N HIS A 924 -24.50 25.48 12.25
CA HIS A 924 -25.71 24.65 12.26
C HIS A 924 -25.46 23.42 13.14
N PHE A 925 -26.17 23.34 14.26
CA PHE A 925 -25.95 22.34 15.30
C PHE A 925 -27.16 21.41 15.46
N GLN A 926 -26.91 20.09 15.44
CA GLN A 926 -27.96 19.07 15.39
C GLN A 926 -27.85 18.07 16.53
N PHE A 927 -29.00 17.57 16.99
CA PHE A 927 -29.13 16.37 17.82
C PHE A 927 -29.93 15.30 17.09
N MET A 928 -29.46 14.06 17.09
CA MET A 928 -30.07 12.94 16.39
C MET A 928 -30.02 11.67 17.25
N ASP A 929 -31.02 10.80 17.16
CA ASP A 929 -31.01 9.46 17.79
C ASP A 929 -30.52 8.34 16.86
N GLU A 930 -30.39 8.65 15.57
CA GLU A 930 -29.85 7.78 14.54
C GLU A 930 -28.76 8.50 13.74
N PHE A 931 -27.75 7.76 13.28
CA PHE A 931 -26.69 8.35 12.45
C PHE A 931 -27.21 8.84 11.10
N TYR A 932 -28.23 8.16 10.55
CA TYR A 932 -28.93 8.58 9.34
C TYR A 932 -30.43 8.73 9.62
N PRO A 933 -30.85 9.91 10.10
CA PRO A 933 -32.25 10.22 10.31
C PRO A 933 -33.06 9.99 9.03
N SER A 934 -33.87 8.93 9.01
CA SER A 934 -34.74 8.60 7.87
C SER A 934 -35.95 9.52 7.75
N SER A 935 -36.22 10.31 8.79
CA SER A 935 -37.32 11.25 8.87
C SER A 935 -37.05 12.36 9.89
N ALA A 936 -37.86 13.41 9.87
CA ALA A 936 -37.80 14.51 10.83
C ALA A 936 -37.97 14.07 12.30
N ALA A 937 -38.54 12.89 12.56
CA ALA A 937 -38.80 12.39 13.91
C ALA A 937 -37.52 11.98 14.68
N HIS A 938 -36.43 11.75 13.96
CA HIS A 938 -35.14 11.34 14.52
C HIS A 938 -34.22 12.51 14.85
N PHE A 939 -34.64 13.74 14.55
CA PHE A 939 -33.97 14.95 14.97
C PHE A 939 -34.63 15.50 16.23
N HIS A 940 -33.81 15.94 17.18
CA HIS A 940 -34.26 16.45 18.46
C HIS A 940 -33.87 17.93 18.60
N ASN A 941 -34.67 18.69 19.33
CA ASN A 941 -34.39 20.10 19.54
C ASN A 941 -33.21 20.23 20.51
N ALA A 942 -32.14 20.93 20.09
CA ALA A 942 -30.96 21.12 20.93
C ALA A 942 -31.27 21.82 22.27
N ARG A 943 -32.36 22.62 22.34
CA ARG A 943 -32.83 23.28 23.56
C ARG A 943 -33.36 22.32 24.63
N ASP A 944 -33.70 21.09 24.25
CA ASP A 944 -34.13 20.07 25.22
C ASP A 944 -32.93 19.53 26.02
N TYR A 945 -31.71 19.77 25.54
CA TYR A 945 -30.46 19.25 26.13
C TYR A 945 -29.52 20.36 26.63
N ILE A 946 -29.55 21.55 26.00
CA ILE A 946 -28.63 22.66 26.29
C ILE A 946 -29.42 23.97 26.43
N ASP A 947 -29.18 24.70 27.50
CA ASP A 947 -29.70 26.06 27.68
C ASP A 947 -28.78 27.06 26.96
N PHE A 948 -29.23 27.61 25.84
CA PHE A 948 -28.47 28.48 24.93
C PHE A 948 -28.57 29.96 25.26
#